data_AF-A0A9D4H6B1-F1
#
_entry.id   AF-A0A9D4H6B1-F1
#
_cell.length_a   1.000
_cell.length_b   1.000
_cell.length_c   1.000
_cell.angle_alpha   90.00
_cell.angle_beta   90.00
_cell.angle_gamma   90.00
#
_symmetry.space_group_name_H-M   'P 1'
#
loop_
_entity.id
_entity.type
_entity.pdbx_description
1 polymer ?
#
loop_
_entity_poly.entity_id
_entity_poly.type
_entity_poly.pdbx_seq_one_letter_code
_entity_poly.pdbx_strand_id
1 'polypeptide(L)'
;MVLVTHSVAVLLALIVVSRADVTTVTTQHAAAPSVTIHPTAAPSVTNHPTAAPSVTNQQTAAPSVTNHPTAAPSVTNHPTAAPSVTTHPTTAAPKASVVTTHHTAAPPTTAHGTGQVHTTAHTAAPATQSSMQNIEHLLNSLQKEMTDFKAFMKQTMSGLARQMILQQFFVEERIRSEGGSGIKQVRNYMAGSKPYHSHTHSSSLAASVHEHANYDRTVGLGEFNAVLNGVDFRTRHNDYRLSMPHRTRKDYDMTEEIPFPDVPPSVLSKHTMAEQIAEMREYFKAFHYQDWHIRDYRPYFKPVMCYLEGAWTTDTRSLIEPFHSDRHFIDATSWFDLQEKIRFMSSSGAKNLNENYSYLPTTIINVTENGEPIYAQWNYRIVCHPITSALNLQDFEPIDDLAVRMLNNYNMSEYSNSKATRFSLAPYGGGHYQKESQSGTYESRRYLHGLMDKIMYEIPGKDNYMGYIEDKAFGLLKLQVDKTNETLNVARYSRHYKYNQPSAMGTTVANRGFSDPSMYVAETSNPRIAKISVTTDCNKVNGTNVCNTYEGRHTYAIPLEVIWLTPLQKWNPYNLTYQNNAAAPGLNRRTGGFSKQTAYNGTSKQFYYITPVDFFIGGATGRDPADTAKDSVGVLDEHGNVCNVTASGIRIFTPNIPGVGKVRIRYPVFPLHHDGNIVFKNLLALQDISMDMKKWSRMFEQKPEVANLDAHPADTHYVLAETHMNPPGTHHHDFYLTAEEMKAIARNGTVVSVYTTENNGHQHALELIMDPAHANFQRLIVKSCDGKPTCWDSHPTLAWKDN
;
A
#
# COMPACT_ATOMS: atom_id res chain seq x y z
N MET A 1 10.04 -27.48 26.98
CA MET A 1 9.42 -27.41 28.33
C MET A 1 10.53 -27.50 29.37
N VAL A 2 10.46 -26.86 30.55
CA VAL A 2 9.54 -25.82 31.05
C VAL A 2 10.26 -25.06 32.18
N LEU A 3 9.66 -23.96 32.63
CA LEU A 3 10.12 -23.09 33.72
C LEU A 3 10.72 -23.79 34.96
N VAL A 4 11.84 -23.21 35.42
CA VAL A 4 12.05 -22.72 36.82
C VAL A 4 12.13 -23.75 37.96
N THR A 5 13.38 -24.09 38.28
CA THR A 5 13.98 -24.30 39.61
C THR A 5 13.51 -25.45 40.52
N HIS A 6 14.13 -26.61 40.32
CA HIS A 6 15.00 -27.23 41.34
C HIS A 6 16.38 -27.42 40.70
N SER A 7 17.46 -26.79 41.18
CA SER A 7 18.83 -26.99 40.64
C SER A 7 19.97 -26.51 41.54
N VAL A 8 20.02 -26.95 42.80
CA VAL A 8 21.30 -27.11 43.51
C VAL A 8 21.31 -28.42 44.29
N ALA A 9 22.09 -29.38 43.80
CA ALA A 9 22.70 -30.49 44.55
C ALA A 9 21.83 -31.49 45.34
N VAL A 10 20.91 -32.22 44.68
CA VAL A 10 20.71 -33.69 44.94
C VAL A 10 20.32 -34.42 43.65
N LEU A 11 21.30 -34.73 42.78
CA LEU A 11 21.15 -35.80 41.78
C LEU A 11 22.53 -36.33 41.32
N LEU A 12 23.34 -36.77 42.29
CA LEU A 12 24.44 -37.69 42.02
C LEU A 12 23.99 -39.11 42.41
N ALA A 13 24.46 -40.09 41.63
CA ALA A 13 24.25 -41.54 41.74
C ALA A 13 22.93 -42.11 41.17
N LEU A 14 23.10 -43.24 40.44
CA LEU A 14 22.10 -44.08 39.77
C LEU A 14 21.48 -43.38 38.52
N ILE A 15 21.63 -43.86 37.27
CA ILE A 15 21.87 -45.24 36.78
C ILE A 15 22.88 -45.26 35.60
N VAL A 16 23.70 -46.32 35.55
CA VAL A 16 24.61 -46.72 34.45
C VAL A 16 23.88 -47.71 33.52
N VAL A 17 24.42 -47.98 32.30
CA VAL A 17 23.97 -49.00 31.29
C VAL A 17 23.00 -48.44 30.23
N SER A 18 23.18 -48.62 28.90
CA SER A 18 24.37 -48.96 28.07
C SER A 18 24.09 -48.65 26.58
N ARG A 19 25.17 -48.55 25.76
CA ARG A 19 25.37 -48.99 24.34
C ARG A 19 24.11 -49.31 23.49
N ALA A 20 23.97 -48.94 22.22
CA ALA A 20 24.96 -48.90 21.13
C ALA A 20 24.38 -48.16 19.90
N ASP A 21 25.11 -47.85 18.80
CA ASP A 21 26.52 -47.46 18.54
C ASP A 21 26.58 -46.99 17.06
N VAL A 22 27.42 -46.01 16.69
CA VAL A 22 27.67 -45.60 15.29
C VAL A 22 29.17 -45.33 15.08
N THR A 23 29.77 -45.96 14.07
CA THR A 23 31.18 -45.82 13.70
C THR A 23 31.47 -44.62 12.80
N THR A 24 32.74 -44.23 12.78
CA THR A 24 33.29 -42.96 12.27
C THR A 24 33.46 -42.87 10.75
N VAL A 25 33.31 -41.65 10.21
CA VAL A 25 34.14 -41.14 9.11
C VAL A 25 34.61 -39.71 9.45
N THR A 26 35.86 -39.42 9.13
CA THR A 26 36.62 -38.24 9.58
C THR A 26 36.50 -37.06 8.62
N THR A 27 36.37 -35.82 9.13
CA THR A 27 36.65 -34.60 8.36
C THR A 27 37.54 -33.63 9.16
N GLN A 28 38.51 -33.02 8.48
CA GLN A 28 39.57 -32.21 9.09
C GLN A 28 39.06 -30.81 9.49
N HIS A 29 39.66 -30.23 10.53
CA HIS A 29 39.51 -28.81 10.84
C HIS A 29 40.31 -27.95 9.84
N ALA A 30 39.63 -27.07 9.11
CA ALA A 30 40.27 -25.93 8.45
C ALA A 30 40.02 -24.67 9.30
N ALA A 31 41.09 -23.97 9.69
CA ALA A 31 40.99 -22.75 10.48
C ALA A 31 40.50 -21.58 9.62
N ALA A 32 39.69 -20.69 10.22
CA ALA A 32 39.23 -19.47 9.56
C ALA A 32 40.40 -18.47 9.36
N PRO A 33 40.48 -17.76 8.23
CA PRO A 33 41.51 -16.76 7.99
C PRO A 33 41.28 -15.52 8.86
N SER A 34 42.34 -15.03 9.51
CA SER A 34 42.35 -13.72 10.17
C SER A 34 42.62 -12.61 9.15
N VAL A 35 41.77 -11.58 9.13
CA VAL A 35 41.94 -10.41 8.26
C VAL A 35 42.58 -9.28 9.06
N THR A 36 43.86 -9.00 8.79
CA THR A 36 44.55 -7.81 9.29
C THR A 36 44.33 -6.66 8.32
N ILE A 37 43.72 -5.57 8.79
CA ILE A 37 43.50 -4.36 7.98
C ILE A 37 44.69 -3.40 8.15
N HIS A 38 45.46 -3.20 7.08
CA HIS A 38 46.37 -2.06 6.96
C HIS A 38 45.60 -0.81 6.48
N PRO A 39 45.86 0.39 7.03
CA PRO A 39 45.26 1.62 6.52
C PRO A 39 45.91 2.06 5.21
N THR A 40 45.13 2.07 4.13
CA THR A 40 45.54 2.61 2.82
C THR A 40 45.43 4.13 2.82
N ALA A 41 46.46 4.83 2.33
CA ALA A 41 46.45 6.29 2.21
C ALA A 41 45.47 6.79 1.14
N ALA A 42 44.85 7.96 1.38
CA ALA A 42 43.93 8.59 0.45
C ALA A 42 44.64 9.19 -0.78
N PRO A 43 44.02 9.19 -1.98
CA PRO A 43 44.61 9.76 -3.18
C PRO A 43 44.64 11.30 -3.13
N SER A 44 45.75 11.89 -3.57
CA SER A 44 45.89 13.35 -3.73
C SER A 44 45.43 13.79 -5.13
N VAL A 45 44.40 14.63 -5.17
CA VAL A 45 43.93 15.24 -6.43
C VAL A 45 44.71 16.54 -6.66
N THR A 46 45.42 16.63 -7.78
CA THR A 46 46.12 17.85 -8.23
C THR A 46 45.33 18.47 -9.37
N ASN A 47 44.69 19.61 -9.15
CA ASN A 47 43.93 20.32 -10.19
C ASN A 47 44.78 21.42 -10.86
N HIS A 48 44.89 21.37 -12.19
CA HIS A 48 45.35 22.50 -13.00
C HIS A 48 44.23 23.56 -13.11
N PRO A 49 44.52 24.86 -12.97
CA PRO A 49 43.53 25.92 -13.14
C PRO A 49 43.36 26.31 -14.63
N THR A 50 42.15 26.18 -15.15
CA THR A 50 41.72 26.82 -16.40
C THR A 50 41.11 28.18 -16.07
N ALA A 51 41.51 29.24 -16.78
CA ALA A 51 41.10 30.61 -16.49
C ALA A 51 39.63 30.89 -16.86
N ALA A 52 38.93 31.67 -16.02
CA ALA A 52 37.60 32.21 -16.26
C ALA A 52 37.68 33.73 -16.58
N PRO A 53 36.71 34.30 -17.34
CA PRO A 53 36.76 35.69 -17.77
C PRO A 53 36.49 36.68 -16.62
N SER A 54 37.16 37.84 -16.69
CA SER A 54 37.09 38.90 -15.69
C SER A 54 35.83 39.75 -15.79
N VAL A 55 35.11 39.92 -14.68
CA VAL A 55 34.15 41.02 -14.47
C VAL A 55 34.51 41.73 -13.17
N THR A 56 34.72 43.04 -13.24
CA THR A 56 35.16 43.88 -12.11
C THR A 56 33.98 44.65 -11.53
N ASN A 57 33.73 44.55 -10.22
CA ASN A 57 33.39 45.73 -9.43
C ASN A 57 33.57 45.54 -7.90
N GLN A 58 33.68 46.68 -7.24
CA GLN A 58 34.40 47.00 -6.00
C GLN A 58 34.11 46.20 -4.71
N GLN A 59 35.13 46.20 -3.84
CA GLN A 59 35.09 45.71 -2.46
C GLN A 59 34.30 46.64 -1.52
N THR A 60 33.61 46.05 -0.54
CA THR A 60 33.46 46.64 0.80
C THR A 60 33.84 45.58 1.83
N ALA A 61 34.84 45.85 2.66
CA ALA A 61 35.32 44.89 3.65
C ALA A 61 34.47 44.89 4.93
N ALA A 62 34.22 43.70 5.48
CA ALA A 62 33.65 43.48 6.81
C ALA A 62 34.61 42.62 7.65
N PRO A 63 34.64 42.77 8.98
CA PRO A 63 35.80 42.38 9.79
C PRO A 63 35.96 40.86 9.98
N SER A 64 37.21 40.42 10.07
CA SER A 64 37.57 39.04 10.43
C SER A 64 37.28 38.77 11.91
N VAL A 65 36.30 37.91 12.20
CA VAL A 65 36.09 37.35 13.53
C VAL A 65 36.86 36.04 13.65
N THR A 66 38.02 36.07 14.31
CA THR A 66 38.78 34.88 14.68
C THR A 66 38.12 34.21 15.88
N ASN A 67 37.29 33.20 15.66
CA ASN A 67 36.78 32.34 16.74
C ASN A 67 37.62 31.07 16.86
N HIS A 68 38.31 30.95 18.00
CA HIS A 68 38.88 29.68 18.46
C HIS A 68 37.79 28.61 18.56
N PRO A 69 38.06 27.33 18.23
CA PRO A 69 37.17 26.24 18.59
C PRO A 69 37.24 26.01 20.11
N THR A 70 36.29 26.59 20.84
CA THR A 70 36.06 26.23 22.25
C THR A 70 35.57 24.78 22.31
N ALA A 71 36.31 23.92 23.02
CA ALA A 71 35.91 22.53 23.23
C ALA A 71 34.54 22.46 23.94
N ALA A 72 33.68 21.54 23.49
CA ALA A 72 32.39 21.30 24.12
C ALA A 72 32.59 20.80 25.57
N PRO A 73 31.77 21.24 26.55
CA PRO A 73 31.87 20.76 27.91
C PRO A 73 31.51 19.27 28.00
N SER A 74 32.39 18.46 28.58
CA SER A 74 32.14 17.04 28.84
C SER A 74 31.12 16.89 29.97
N VAL A 75 29.92 16.40 29.65
CA VAL A 75 28.91 16.04 30.67
C VAL A 75 29.25 14.67 31.25
N THR A 76 29.98 14.67 32.37
CA THR A 76 30.22 13.46 33.17
C THR A 76 29.04 13.24 34.12
N ASN A 77 28.12 12.34 33.76
CA ASN A 77 27.00 11.97 34.63
C ASN A 77 27.49 11.08 35.80
N HIS A 78 27.62 11.67 36.99
CA HIS A 78 27.72 10.92 38.24
C HIS A 78 26.35 10.30 38.58
N PRO A 79 26.25 9.01 38.93
CA PRO A 79 25.01 8.42 39.42
C PRO A 79 24.72 8.92 40.85
N THR A 80 23.64 9.68 41.03
CA THR A 80 23.16 10.09 42.35
C THR A 80 22.59 8.87 43.09
N ALA A 81 23.10 8.60 44.29
CA ALA A 81 22.65 7.48 45.12
C ALA A 81 21.21 7.70 45.66
N ALA A 82 20.45 6.62 45.74
CA ALA A 82 19.13 6.61 46.38
C ALA A 82 19.24 6.72 47.91
N PRO A 83 18.23 7.28 48.62
CA PRO A 83 18.25 7.39 50.07
C PRO A 83 18.18 6.01 50.75
N SER A 84 19.10 5.74 51.68
CA SER A 84 19.12 4.51 52.46
C SER A 84 18.09 4.54 53.59
N VAL A 85 17.17 3.57 53.61
CA VAL A 85 16.34 3.28 54.78
C VAL A 85 16.98 2.13 55.55
N THR A 86 17.54 2.46 56.72
CA THR A 86 18.09 1.46 57.64
C THR A 86 16.96 0.69 58.33
N THR A 87 16.89 -0.63 58.15
CA THR A 87 15.98 -1.50 58.90
C THR A 87 16.78 -2.41 59.84
N HIS A 88 16.40 -2.43 61.12
CA HIS A 88 16.91 -3.42 62.06
C HIS A 88 16.24 -4.79 61.81
N PRO A 89 16.95 -5.92 61.99
CA PRO A 89 16.42 -7.24 61.69
C PRO A 89 15.59 -7.80 62.85
N THR A 90 14.39 -8.27 62.54
CA THR A 90 13.64 -9.20 63.41
C THR A 90 13.27 -10.45 62.61
N THR A 91 13.74 -11.60 63.07
CA THR A 91 13.63 -12.89 62.40
C THR A 91 12.30 -13.59 62.66
N ALA A 92 11.55 -13.96 61.61
CA ALA A 92 10.66 -15.12 61.60
C ALA A 92 10.23 -15.47 60.15
N ALA A 93 10.36 -16.73 59.75
CA ALA A 93 9.92 -17.22 58.43
C ALA A 93 8.57 -17.96 58.54
N PRO A 94 7.60 -17.74 57.62
CA PRO A 94 6.38 -18.54 57.56
C PRO A 94 6.60 -19.82 56.76
N LYS A 95 6.28 -20.97 57.35
CA LYS A 95 6.12 -22.24 56.62
C LYS A 95 4.78 -22.26 55.90
N ALA A 96 4.76 -22.69 54.65
CA ALA A 96 3.52 -22.99 53.93
C ALA A 96 2.89 -24.30 54.46
N SER A 97 1.57 -24.31 54.63
CA SER A 97 0.77 -25.52 54.79
C SER A 97 -0.25 -25.60 53.67
N VAL A 98 -0.14 -26.67 52.88
CA VAL A 98 -1.09 -27.05 51.82
C VAL A 98 -2.36 -27.60 52.47
N VAL A 99 -3.54 -27.16 52.01
CA VAL A 99 -4.82 -27.77 52.38
C VAL A 99 -5.26 -28.71 51.25
N THR A 100 -5.14 -30.02 51.50
CA THR A 100 -5.63 -31.06 50.60
C THR A 100 -7.13 -31.30 50.85
N THR A 101 -7.93 -31.28 49.78
CA THR A 101 -9.35 -31.68 49.81
C THR A 101 -9.49 -33.20 49.91
N HIS A 102 -10.30 -33.70 50.85
CA HIS A 102 -10.70 -35.10 50.87
C HIS A 102 -12.23 -35.27 50.79
N HIS A 103 -12.63 -36.28 50.01
CA HIS A 103 -14.00 -36.58 49.65
C HIS A 103 -14.82 -37.21 50.79
N THR A 104 -16.13 -36.95 50.76
CA THR A 104 -17.13 -37.66 51.55
C THR A 104 -17.49 -39.02 50.93
N ALA A 105 -17.51 -40.07 51.75
CA ALA A 105 -18.25 -41.32 51.51
C ALA A 105 -18.62 -41.98 52.85
N ALA A 106 -19.88 -42.33 53.03
CA ALA A 106 -20.36 -43.21 54.10
C ALA A 106 -20.29 -44.68 53.62
N PRO A 107 -20.46 -45.74 54.46
CA PRO A 107 -21.78 -46.10 55.01
C PRO A 107 -21.69 -46.75 56.44
N PRO A 108 -22.52 -47.73 56.92
CA PRO A 108 -23.37 -47.49 58.09
C PRO A 108 -23.32 -48.57 59.21
N THR A 109 -24.19 -48.43 60.23
CA THR A 109 -25.00 -49.45 60.98
C THR A 109 -25.06 -49.26 62.51
N THR A 110 -26.26 -48.87 62.98
CA THR A 110 -27.01 -49.31 64.19
C THR A 110 -26.33 -50.08 65.33
N ALA A 111 -26.51 -49.61 66.58
CA ALA A 111 -27.35 -50.29 67.60
C ALA A 111 -27.58 -49.47 68.90
N HIS A 112 -28.76 -49.72 69.50
CA HIS A 112 -29.32 -49.35 70.82
C HIS A 112 -28.45 -48.78 71.97
N GLY A 113 -29.06 -47.86 72.74
CA GLY A 113 -28.66 -47.54 74.12
C GLY A 113 -29.51 -46.43 74.77
N THR A 114 -30.57 -46.77 75.49
CA THR A 114 -31.38 -45.81 76.28
C THR A 114 -30.74 -45.53 77.65
N GLY A 115 -30.58 -44.27 78.04
CA GLY A 115 -30.09 -43.88 79.38
C GLY A 115 -30.34 -42.40 79.67
N GLN A 116 -30.80 -42.08 80.88
CA GLN A 116 -31.24 -40.73 81.25
C GLN A 116 -30.09 -39.75 81.57
N VAL A 117 -30.34 -38.49 81.21
CA VAL A 117 -30.03 -37.26 81.94
C VAL A 117 -28.98 -37.36 83.06
N HIS A 118 -27.83 -36.71 82.83
CA HIS A 118 -27.30 -35.81 83.85
C HIS A 118 -26.79 -34.51 83.21
N THR A 119 -27.49 -33.42 83.48
CA THR A 119 -27.05 -32.07 83.13
C THR A 119 -25.89 -31.68 84.04
N THR A 120 -24.70 -31.53 83.47
CA THR A 120 -23.68 -30.61 84.02
C THR A 120 -23.42 -29.56 82.95
N ALA A 121 -23.89 -28.35 83.20
CA ALA A 121 -23.68 -27.22 82.31
C ALA A 121 -22.21 -26.80 82.38
N HIS A 122 -21.39 -27.28 81.44
CA HIS A 122 -20.23 -26.51 81.03
C HIS A 122 -20.74 -25.27 80.33
N THR A 123 -20.78 -24.18 81.09
CA THR A 123 -21.01 -22.82 80.59
C THR A 123 -20.12 -22.59 79.37
N ALA A 124 -20.76 -22.28 78.24
CA ALA A 124 -20.04 -21.74 77.10
C ALA A 124 -19.32 -20.48 77.57
N ALA A 125 -17.99 -20.51 77.58
CA ALA A 125 -17.21 -19.31 77.84
C ALA A 125 -17.65 -18.24 76.82
N PRO A 126 -18.02 -17.02 77.26
CA PRO A 126 -18.36 -15.98 76.30
C PRO A 126 -17.14 -15.76 75.41
N ALA A 127 -17.36 -15.69 74.10
CA ALA A 127 -16.34 -15.17 73.19
C ALA A 127 -15.97 -13.78 73.70
N THR A 128 -14.79 -13.67 74.33
CA THR A 128 -14.41 -12.47 75.05
C THR A 128 -14.37 -11.29 74.09
N GLN A 129 -14.70 -10.09 74.56
CA GLN A 129 -14.78 -8.89 73.72
C GLN A 129 -13.50 -8.68 72.91
N SER A 130 -12.34 -9.03 73.49
CA SER A 130 -11.03 -9.07 72.84
C SER A 130 -10.93 -10.02 71.64
N SER A 131 -11.61 -11.17 71.65
CA SER A 131 -11.59 -12.13 70.53
C SER A 131 -12.31 -11.58 69.30
N MET A 132 -13.46 -10.91 69.48
CA MET A 132 -14.16 -10.23 68.38
C MET A 132 -13.38 -9.01 67.90
N GLN A 133 -12.79 -8.21 68.80
CA GLN A 133 -11.91 -7.08 68.44
C GLN A 133 -10.69 -7.52 67.64
N ASN A 134 -10.08 -8.67 67.96
CA ASN A 134 -8.96 -9.23 67.18
C ASN A 134 -9.39 -9.68 65.77
N ILE A 135 -10.58 -10.26 65.63
CA ILE A 135 -11.15 -10.64 64.33
C ILE A 135 -11.47 -9.38 63.51
N GLU A 136 -12.07 -8.36 64.12
CA GLU A 136 -12.38 -7.08 63.48
C GLU A 136 -11.09 -6.34 63.04
N HIS A 137 -10.06 -6.32 63.88
CA HIS A 137 -8.74 -5.79 63.52
C HIS A 137 -8.11 -6.57 62.35
N LEU A 138 -8.20 -7.90 62.34
CA LEU A 138 -7.67 -8.73 61.26
C LEU A 138 -8.42 -8.46 59.94
N LEU A 139 -9.76 -8.36 59.97
CA LEU A 139 -10.59 -8.02 58.81
C LEU A 139 -10.26 -6.62 58.27
N ASN A 140 -10.11 -5.63 59.15
CA ASN A 140 -9.72 -4.28 58.76
C ASN A 140 -8.31 -4.23 58.15
N SER A 141 -7.36 -5.02 58.68
CA SER A 141 -6.01 -5.14 58.11
C SER A 141 -6.04 -5.78 56.72
N LEU A 142 -6.74 -6.91 56.55
CA LEU A 142 -6.90 -7.60 55.27
C LEU A 142 -7.60 -6.71 54.23
N GLN A 143 -8.62 -5.95 54.64
CA GLN A 143 -9.32 -5.03 53.75
C GLN A 143 -8.45 -3.82 53.35
N LYS A 144 -7.59 -3.33 54.25
CA LYS A 144 -6.57 -2.34 53.91
C LYS A 144 -5.55 -2.91 52.92
N GLU A 145 -4.97 -4.08 53.18
CA GLU A 145 -4.01 -4.74 52.28
C GLU A 145 -4.60 -5.01 50.89
N MET A 146 -5.85 -5.49 50.81
CA MET A 146 -6.54 -5.70 49.54
C MET A 146 -6.81 -4.37 48.80
N THR A 147 -7.05 -3.27 49.52
CA THR A 147 -7.22 -1.93 48.96
C THR A 147 -5.89 -1.37 48.45
N ASP A 148 -4.82 -1.50 49.22
CA ASP A 148 -3.46 -1.08 48.85
C ASP A 148 -2.94 -1.90 47.65
N PHE A 149 -3.17 -3.21 47.64
CA PHE A 149 -2.84 -4.08 46.49
C PHE A 149 -3.63 -3.69 45.24
N LYS A 150 -4.93 -3.40 45.36
CA LYS A 150 -5.76 -2.91 44.26
C LYS A 150 -5.26 -1.56 43.73
N ALA A 151 -4.82 -0.65 44.60
CA ALA A 151 -4.22 0.63 44.21
C ALA A 151 -2.87 0.43 43.50
N PHE A 152 -1.99 -0.42 44.04
CA PHE A 152 -0.70 -0.77 43.42
C PHE A 152 -0.87 -1.40 42.04
N MET A 153 -1.80 -2.37 41.90
CA MET A 153 -2.11 -3.00 40.61
C MET A 153 -2.64 -1.98 39.61
N LYS A 154 -3.59 -1.11 40.01
CA LYS A 154 -4.07 -0.01 39.15
C LYS A 154 -2.93 0.91 38.71
N GLN A 155 -2.08 1.37 39.63
CA GLN A 155 -0.96 2.26 39.30
C GLN A 155 0.03 1.61 38.34
N THR A 156 0.35 0.32 38.56
CA THR A 156 1.25 -0.46 37.71
C THR A 156 0.66 -0.67 36.31
N MET A 157 -0.62 -1.06 36.22
CA MET A 157 -1.32 -1.23 34.94
C MET A 157 -1.42 0.08 34.15
N SER A 158 -1.78 1.19 34.81
CA SER A 158 -1.79 2.52 34.18
C SER A 158 -0.41 2.94 33.70
N GLY A 159 0.65 2.68 34.48
CA GLY A 159 2.03 2.97 34.09
C GLY A 159 2.47 2.19 32.87
N LEU A 160 2.19 0.88 32.83
CA LEU A 160 2.49 0.01 31.68
C LEU A 160 1.67 0.40 30.45
N ALA A 161 0.37 0.66 30.58
CA ALA A 161 -0.48 1.10 29.49
C ALA A 161 -0.02 2.45 28.90
N ARG A 162 0.39 3.40 29.77
CA ARG A 162 1.00 4.66 29.34
C ARG A 162 2.33 4.45 28.63
N GLN A 163 3.16 3.52 29.09
CA GLN A 163 4.42 3.18 28.41
C GLN A 163 4.15 2.56 27.03
N MET A 164 3.13 1.71 26.88
CA MET A 164 2.71 1.17 25.58
C MET A 164 2.20 2.25 24.63
N ILE A 165 1.39 3.21 25.12
CA ILE A 165 0.98 4.40 24.34
C ILE A 165 2.21 5.15 23.81
N LEU A 166 3.20 5.41 24.67
CA LEU A 166 4.41 6.15 24.30
C LEU A 166 5.31 5.36 23.34
N GLN A 167 5.40 4.03 23.49
CA GLN A 167 6.13 3.17 22.56
C GLN A 167 5.49 3.13 21.17
N GLN A 168 4.15 3.01 21.10
CA GLN A 168 3.42 3.08 19.84
C GLN A 168 3.59 4.47 19.18
N PHE A 169 3.43 5.54 19.95
CA PHE A 169 3.63 6.90 19.45
C PHE A 169 5.06 7.13 18.94
N PHE A 170 6.09 6.59 19.63
CA PHE A 170 7.48 6.62 19.15
C PHE A 170 7.66 5.90 17.81
N VAL A 171 7.01 4.74 17.60
CA VAL A 171 7.04 4.04 16.29
C VAL A 171 6.37 4.88 15.21
N GLU A 172 5.22 5.50 15.49
CA GLU A 172 4.53 6.36 14.54
C GLU A 172 5.34 7.63 14.20
N GLU A 173 5.93 8.31 15.19
CA GLU A 173 6.81 9.46 14.98
C GLU A 173 8.05 9.08 14.17
N ARG A 174 8.64 7.91 14.43
CA ARG A 174 9.72 7.37 13.62
C ARG A 174 9.28 7.20 12.17
N ILE A 175 8.13 6.58 11.90
CA ILE A 175 7.61 6.39 10.54
C ILE A 175 7.31 7.75 9.87
N ARG A 176 6.73 8.73 10.58
CA ARG A 176 6.53 10.12 10.10
C ARG A 176 7.84 10.80 9.71
N SER A 177 8.94 10.47 10.39
CA SER A 177 10.28 10.99 10.11
C SER A 177 11.02 10.26 8.98
N GLU A 178 10.71 8.97 8.76
CA GLU A 178 11.29 8.15 7.69
C GLU A 178 10.64 8.40 6.32
N GLY A 179 9.36 8.79 6.29
CA GLY A 179 8.68 9.20 5.05
C GLY A 179 7.24 9.68 5.24
N GLY A 180 6.74 10.46 4.28
CA GLY A 180 5.36 10.97 4.28
C GLY A 180 4.29 9.89 4.09
N SER A 181 3.02 10.27 4.25
CA SER A 181 1.87 9.37 4.07
C SER A 181 1.71 8.99 2.59
N GLY A 182 1.42 7.72 2.31
CA GLY A 182 1.35 7.23 0.93
C GLY A 182 1.28 5.71 0.81
N ILE A 183 1.23 5.22 -0.43
CA ILE A 183 1.43 3.80 -0.72
C ILE A 183 2.90 3.46 -0.51
N LYS A 184 3.17 2.42 0.27
CA LYS A 184 4.52 1.96 0.61
C LYS A 184 4.98 0.83 -0.30
N GLN A 185 4.12 -0.17 -0.52
CA GLN A 185 4.47 -1.32 -1.35
C GLN A 185 3.23 -2.07 -1.84
N VAL A 186 3.29 -2.68 -3.04
CA VAL A 186 2.34 -3.70 -3.48
C VAL A 186 2.86 -5.11 -3.18
N ARG A 187 2.01 -6.13 -3.36
CA ARG A 187 2.47 -7.53 -3.35
C ARG A 187 3.60 -7.73 -4.36
N ASN A 188 4.68 -8.39 -3.94
CA ASN A 188 5.75 -8.80 -4.84
C ASN A 188 5.40 -10.14 -5.51
N TYR A 189 5.44 -10.18 -6.84
CA TYR A 189 5.20 -11.39 -7.63
C TYR A 189 6.45 -11.90 -8.37
N MET A 190 7.51 -11.10 -8.46
CA MET A 190 8.73 -11.41 -9.20
C MET A 190 9.99 -10.97 -8.43
N ALA A 191 11.12 -11.58 -8.76
CA ALA A 191 12.43 -11.18 -8.28
C ALA A 191 13.44 -11.36 -9.42
N GLY A 192 14.67 -10.87 -9.23
CA GLY A 192 15.75 -11.08 -10.18
C GLY A 192 17.09 -10.64 -9.61
N SER A 193 18.12 -10.68 -10.46
CA SER A 193 19.52 -10.38 -10.13
C SER A 193 19.81 -8.95 -9.66
N LYS A 194 18.89 -8.00 -9.86
CA LYS A 194 19.02 -6.58 -9.47
C LYS A 194 17.85 -6.18 -8.56
N PRO A 195 18.04 -5.30 -7.56
CA PRO A 195 16.97 -4.94 -6.63
C PRO A 195 15.71 -4.34 -7.29
N TYR A 196 15.86 -3.62 -8.41
CA TYR A 196 14.73 -3.10 -9.18
C TYR A 196 13.96 -4.19 -9.97
N HIS A 197 14.46 -5.43 -10.08
CA HIS A 197 13.70 -6.59 -10.61
C HIS A 197 12.61 -7.10 -9.64
N SER A 198 12.41 -6.45 -8.49
CA SER A 198 11.34 -6.75 -7.54
C SER A 198 10.38 -5.57 -7.39
N HIS A 199 9.10 -5.86 -7.16
CA HIS A 199 8.01 -4.88 -7.14
C HIS A 199 8.21 -3.79 -6.07
N THR A 200 7.72 -2.58 -6.34
CA THR A 200 7.74 -1.43 -5.41
C THR A 200 6.31 -1.04 -5.03
N HIS A 201 5.93 0.21 -5.26
CA HIS A 201 4.56 0.72 -5.35
C HIS A 201 3.90 0.43 -6.71
N SER A 202 4.66 -0.09 -7.68
CA SER A 202 4.20 -0.41 -9.04
C SER A 202 5.03 -1.55 -9.65
N SER A 203 4.50 -2.17 -10.71
CA SER A 203 5.22 -3.15 -11.53
C SER A 203 4.80 -3.05 -13.01
N SER A 204 4.03 -4.01 -13.53
CA SER A 204 3.26 -3.86 -14.78
C SER A 204 1.98 -3.04 -14.55
N LEU A 205 1.53 -2.94 -13.29
CA LEU A 205 0.37 -2.20 -12.82
C LEU A 205 0.78 -1.19 -11.74
N ALA A 206 0.21 0.01 -11.74
CA ALA A 206 0.38 0.97 -10.64
C ALA A 206 -0.52 0.57 -9.46
N ALA A 207 0.01 0.44 -8.25
CA ALA A 207 -0.76 0.02 -7.05
C ALA A 207 -1.61 -1.26 -7.22
N SER A 208 -1.26 -2.17 -8.15
CA SER A 208 -2.08 -3.33 -8.52
C SER A 208 -3.49 -2.99 -9.05
N VAL A 209 -3.62 -1.84 -9.71
CA VAL A 209 -4.83 -1.39 -10.43
C VAL A 209 -5.12 -2.30 -11.64
N HIS A 210 -6.34 -2.85 -11.71
CA HIS A 210 -6.79 -3.80 -12.74
C HIS A 210 -8.29 -3.60 -13.09
N GLU A 211 -8.89 -4.39 -13.98
CA GLU A 211 -10.21 -4.11 -14.60
C GLU A 211 -11.35 -5.07 -14.20
N HIS A 212 -12.43 -4.49 -13.67
CA HIS A 212 -13.72 -5.15 -13.47
C HIS A 212 -14.81 -4.56 -14.36
N ALA A 213 -14.50 -4.34 -15.64
CA ALA A 213 -15.42 -3.70 -16.58
C ALA A 213 -16.74 -4.45 -16.85
N ASN A 214 -16.86 -5.71 -16.40
CA ASN A 214 -18.13 -6.46 -16.41
C ASN A 214 -18.99 -6.23 -15.17
N TYR A 215 -18.55 -5.41 -14.23
CA TYR A 215 -19.36 -4.91 -13.14
C TYR A 215 -19.76 -3.46 -13.41
N ASP A 216 -20.84 -2.99 -12.81
CA ASP A 216 -21.30 -1.61 -13.01
C ASP A 216 -20.29 -0.57 -12.47
N ARG A 217 -19.94 -0.69 -11.20
CA ARG A 217 -19.25 0.33 -10.41
C ARG A 217 -18.03 -0.18 -9.67
N THR A 218 -17.69 -1.46 -9.82
CA THR A 218 -16.50 -2.05 -9.20
C THR A 218 -15.24 -1.54 -9.91
N VAL A 219 -14.29 -1.05 -9.12
CA VAL A 219 -13.01 -0.55 -9.59
C VAL A 219 -11.92 -1.47 -9.06
N GLY A 220 -11.26 -2.19 -9.97
CA GLY A 220 -10.24 -3.18 -9.63
C GLY A 220 -9.01 -2.51 -9.01
N LEU A 221 -8.68 -2.90 -7.79
CA LEU A 221 -7.53 -2.43 -7.03
C LEU A 221 -7.08 -3.54 -6.07
N GLY A 222 -5.87 -4.06 -6.29
CA GLY A 222 -5.30 -5.11 -5.45
C GLY A 222 -4.93 -4.65 -4.04
N GLU A 223 -4.27 -5.54 -3.31
CA GLU A 223 -3.77 -5.25 -1.96
C GLU A 223 -2.44 -4.47 -1.97
N PHE A 224 -2.27 -3.58 -1.00
CA PHE A 224 -1.07 -2.79 -0.80
C PHE A 224 -0.83 -2.45 0.68
N ASN A 225 0.43 -2.17 1.01
CA ASN A 225 0.83 -1.53 2.25
C ASN A 225 0.74 0.00 2.07
N ALA A 226 0.20 0.69 3.08
CA ALA A 226 0.09 2.13 3.12
C ALA A 226 0.50 2.68 4.48
N VAL A 227 0.97 3.92 4.48
CA VAL A 227 1.23 4.71 5.68
C VAL A 227 0.29 5.91 5.68
N LEU A 228 -0.43 6.11 6.78
CA LEU A 228 -1.25 7.29 7.03
C LEU A 228 -0.91 7.85 8.42
N ASN A 229 -0.38 9.07 8.47
CA ASN A 229 0.06 9.72 9.72
C ASN A 229 0.93 8.80 10.60
N GLY A 230 1.96 8.17 10.03
CA GLY A 230 2.85 7.25 10.77
C GLY A 230 2.29 5.85 11.05
N VAL A 231 1.02 5.56 10.74
CA VAL A 231 0.45 4.22 10.91
C VAL A 231 0.66 3.39 9.64
N ASP A 232 1.51 2.37 9.70
CA ASP A 232 1.71 1.37 8.63
C ASP A 232 0.67 0.24 8.75
N PHE A 233 -0.05 -0.04 7.67
CA PHE A 233 -1.07 -1.07 7.60
C PHE A 233 -1.11 -1.71 6.20
N ARG A 234 -1.66 -2.93 6.11
CA ARG A 234 -1.86 -3.64 4.83
C ARG A 234 -3.34 -3.83 4.55
N THR A 235 -3.79 -3.38 3.39
CA THR A 235 -5.16 -3.59 2.94
C THR A 235 -5.43 -5.07 2.63
N ARG A 236 -6.71 -5.47 2.57
CA ARG A 236 -7.10 -6.65 1.78
C ARG A 236 -7.02 -6.32 0.28
N HIS A 237 -7.31 -7.27 -0.60
CA HIS A 237 -7.66 -6.94 -1.99
C HIS A 237 -8.89 -6.03 -1.99
N ASN A 238 -8.86 -4.90 -2.69
CA ASN A 238 -9.75 -3.78 -2.37
C ASN A 238 -11.06 -3.76 -3.18
N ASP A 239 -11.02 -3.95 -4.50
CA ASP A 239 -12.18 -3.98 -5.43
C ASP A 239 -13.36 -3.14 -4.99
N TYR A 240 -13.11 -1.83 -4.92
CA TYR A 240 -13.99 -0.88 -4.27
C TYR A 240 -15.09 -0.40 -5.23
N ARG A 241 -16.22 0.06 -4.68
CA ARG A 241 -17.34 0.57 -5.48
C ARG A 241 -17.22 2.09 -5.68
N LEU A 242 -17.60 2.60 -6.86
CA LEU A 242 -17.80 4.02 -7.13
C LEU A 242 -18.96 4.61 -6.31
N SER A 243 -18.68 4.88 -5.05
CA SER A 243 -19.57 5.52 -4.08
C SER A 243 -18.92 6.78 -3.52
N MET A 244 -19.73 7.70 -3.03
CA MET A 244 -19.31 8.93 -2.35
C MET A 244 -19.92 9.04 -0.96
N PRO A 245 -19.33 9.85 -0.04
CA PRO A 245 -19.95 10.17 1.25
C PRO A 245 -21.39 10.67 1.06
N HIS A 246 -22.31 10.34 1.98
CA HIS A 246 -23.71 10.69 1.80
C HIS A 246 -23.95 12.21 1.88
N ARG A 247 -24.60 12.82 0.87
CA ARG A 247 -24.78 14.28 0.78
C ARG A 247 -25.60 14.89 1.92
N THR A 248 -26.59 14.15 2.43
CA THR A 248 -27.59 14.65 3.40
C THR A 248 -27.67 13.87 4.72
N ARG A 249 -26.64 13.07 5.06
CA ARG A 249 -26.60 12.29 6.33
C ARG A 249 -25.21 12.30 6.93
N LYS A 250 -25.11 12.42 8.26
CA LYS A 250 -23.85 12.41 9.03
C LYS A 250 -23.44 11.03 9.58
N ASP A 251 -24.20 9.98 9.25
CA ASP A 251 -23.99 8.65 9.82
C ASP A 251 -22.63 8.07 9.44
N TYR A 252 -22.06 7.31 10.38
CA TYR A 252 -20.73 6.71 10.23
C TYR A 252 -20.66 5.83 8.98
N ASP A 253 -19.63 6.07 8.16
CA ASP A 253 -19.35 5.40 6.89
C ASP A 253 -20.50 5.33 5.87
N MET A 254 -21.55 6.15 6.05
CA MET A 254 -22.68 6.19 5.11
C MET A 254 -22.26 6.77 3.76
N THR A 255 -22.58 6.04 2.69
CA THR A 255 -22.28 6.41 1.30
C THR A 255 -23.52 6.31 0.42
N GLU A 256 -23.51 7.02 -0.70
CA GLU A 256 -24.43 6.85 -1.82
C GLU A 256 -23.65 6.62 -3.12
N GLU A 257 -24.30 6.08 -4.15
CA GLU A 257 -23.63 5.83 -5.44
C GLU A 257 -23.32 7.14 -6.18
N ILE A 258 -22.17 7.19 -6.86
CA ILE A 258 -21.89 8.30 -7.78
C ILE A 258 -22.76 8.14 -9.04
N PRO A 259 -23.60 9.12 -9.43
CA PRO A 259 -24.41 9.00 -10.64
C PRO A 259 -23.51 8.91 -11.88
N PHE A 260 -23.84 8.01 -12.81
CA PHE A 260 -23.17 7.99 -14.10
C PHE A 260 -23.60 9.19 -14.95
N PRO A 261 -22.71 9.76 -15.79
CA PRO A 261 -23.06 10.81 -16.73
C PRO A 261 -24.20 10.39 -17.67
N ASP A 262 -24.95 11.39 -18.14
CA ASP A 262 -25.96 11.18 -19.16
C ASP A 262 -25.36 10.88 -20.52
N VAL A 263 -26.13 10.21 -21.38
CA VAL A 263 -25.78 10.02 -22.78
C VAL A 263 -26.04 11.33 -23.54
N PRO A 264 -25.15 11.81 -24.42
CA PRO A 264 -25.39 13.04 -25.17
C PRO A 264 -26.69 12.97 -26.00
N PRO A 265 -27.55 14.00 -25.97
CA PRO A 265 -28.80 14.00 -26.74
C PRO A 265 -28.60 13.81 -28.25
N SER A 266 -27.47 14.27 -28.81
CA SER A 266 -27.16 14.09 -30.24
C SER A 266 -26.83 12.63 -30.62
N VAL A 267 -26.41 11.81 -29.66
CA VAL A 267 -26.29 10.35 -29.83
C VAL A 267 -27.67 9.73 -29.80
N LEU A 268 -28.47 10.03 -28.78
CA LEU A 268 -29.82 9.45 -28.62
C LEU A 268 -30.78 9.84 -29.77
N SER A 269 -30.54 10.96 -30.45
CA SER A 269 -31.37 11.40 -31.58
C SER A 269 -31.08 10.69 -32.91
N LYS A 270 -30.05 9.84 -33.02
CA LYS A 270 -29.78 9.13 -34.28
C LYS A 270 -30.69 7.91 -34.44
N HIS A 271 -31.15 7.69 -35.68
CA HIS A 271 -32.14 6.66 -36.00
C HIS A 271 -31.55 5.25 -36.09
N THR A 272 -30.28 5.10 -36.46
CA THR A 272 -29.62 3.79 -36.57
C THR A 272 -28.49 3.60 -35.55
N MET A 273 -28.25 2.35 -35.16
CA MET A 273 -27.16 1.96 -34.26
C MET A 273 -25.78 2.43 -34.78
N ALA A 274 -25.54 2.33 -36.09
CA ALA A 274 -24.29 2.74 -36.72
C ALA A 274 -24.05 4.26 -36.58
N GLU A 275 -25.09 5.07 -36.74
CA GLU A 275 -25.01 6.52 -36.52
C GLU A 275 -24.82 6.87 -35.04
N GLN A 276 -25.48 6.16 -34.11
CA GLN A 276 -25.25 6.35 -32.67
C GLN A 276 -23.79 6.03 -32.29
N ILE A 277 -23.26 4.91 -32.79
CA ILE A 277 -21.85 4.53 -32.62
C ILE A 277 -20.92 5.62 -33.18
N ALA A 278 -21.17 6.10 -34.40
CA ALA A 278 -20.34 7.13 -35.03
C ALA A 278 -20.35 8.46 -34.25
N GLU A 279 -21.52 8.92 -33.79
CA GLU A 279 -21.64 10.14 -32.98
C GLU A 279 -20.97 9.98 -31.61
N MET A 280 -21.16 8.83 -30.93
CA MET A 280 -20.50 8.54 -29.65
C MET A 280 -18.98 8.54 -29.79
N ARG A 281 -18.44 8.05 -30.92
CA ARG A 281 -16.99 8.08 -31.21
C ARG A 281 -16.46 9.50 -31.34
N GLU A 282 -17.20 10.44 -31.93
CA GLU A 282 -16.79 11.85 -32.00
C GLU A 282 -16.72 12.52 -30.61
N TYR A 283 -17.53 12.09 -29.63
CA TYR A 283 -17.36 12.51 -28.23
C TYR A 283 -16.07 11.97 -27.59
N PHE A 284 -15.74 10.69 -27.83
CA PHE A 284 -14.48 10.10 -27.35
C PHE A 284 -13.25 10.72 -28.03
N LYS A 285 -13.37 11.08 -29.30
CA LYS A 285 -12.38 11.84 -30.06
C LYS A 285 -12.20 13.23 -29.45
N ALA A 286 -13.28 13.98 -29.24
CA ALA A 286 -13.23 15.29 -28.60
C ALA A 286 -12.51 15.25 -27.24
N PHE A 287 -12.83 14.26 -26.40
CA PHE A 287 -12.13 14.03 -25.13
C PHE A 287 -10.64 13.65 -25.33
N HIS A 288 -10.32 12.69 -26.20
CA HIS A 288 -8.94 12.24 -26.43
C HIS A 288 -8.03 13.33 -27.03
N TYR A 289 -8.57 14.23 -27.85
CA TYR A 289 -7.84 15.38 -28.39
C TYR A 289 -7.92 16.63 -27.48
N GLN A 290 -8.68 16.57 -26.38
CA GLN A 290 -9.02 17.73 -25.51
C GLN A 290 -9.61 18.93 -26.27
N ASP A 291 -10.33 18.67 -27.37
CA ASP A 291 -10.94 19.69 -28.22
C ASP A 291 -12.48 19.62 -28.18
N TRP A 292 -13.07 20.57 -27.46
CA TRP A 292 -14.51 20.69 -27.28
C TRP A 292 -15.25 21.22 -28.52
N HIS A 293 -14.55 21.73 -29.54
CA HIS A 293 -15.18 22.18 -30.79
C HIS A 293 -15.63 21.01 -31.68
N ILE A 294 -14.99 19.84 -31.55
CA ILE A 294 -15.43 18.60 -32.21
C ILE A 294 -16.81 18.20 -31.65
N ARG A 295 -16.87 18.05 -30.32
CA ARG A 295 -18.09 17.86 -29.51
C ARG A 295 -17.83 18.34 -28.09
N ASP A 296 -18.78 19.04 -27.48
CA ASP A 296 -18.63 19.43 -26.07
C ASP A 296 -18.81 18.21 -25.16
N TYR A 297 -17.69 17.58 -24.81
CA TYR A 297 -17.64 16.38 -23.97
C TYR A 297 -17.76 16.70 -22.48
N ARG A 298 -17.55 17.95 -22.05
CA ARG A 298 -17.44 18.35 -20.63
C ARG A 298 -18.69 18.07 -19.78
N PRO A 299 -19.94 18.09 -20.32
CA PRO A 299 -21.12 17.64 -19.59
C PRO A 299 -21.17 16.13 -19.34
N TYR A 300 -20.48 15.32 -20.16
CA TYR A 300 -20.65 13.87 -20.24
C TYR A 300 -19.42 13.06 -19.79
N PHE A 301 -18.25 13.70 -19.74
CA PHE A 301 -17.03 13.15 -19.18
C PHE A 301 -16.76 13.83 -17.83
N LYS A 302 -16.91 13.09 -16.74
CA LYS A 302 -16.87 13.63 -15.37
C LYS A 302 -15.72 13.02 -14.56
N PRO A 303 -14.78 13.82 -14.05
CA PRO A 303 -13.68 13.32 -13.25
C PRO A 303 -14.13 13.06 -11.81
N VAL A 304 -13.64 11.97 -11.24
CA VAL A 304 -13.93 11.51 -9.88
C VAL A 304 -12.61 11.22 -9.17
N MET A 305 -12.34 11.87 -8.04
CA MET A 305 -11.19 11.55 -7.18
C MET A 305 -11.57 10.38 -6.27
N CYS A 306 -10.86 9.27 -6.36
CA CYS A 306 -10.93 8.18 -5.40
C CYS A 306 -9.76 8.29 -4.42
N TYR A 307 -10.02 8.08 -3.13
CA TYR A 307 -9.08 8.33 -2.06
C TYR A 307 -9.14 7.24 -0.98
N LEU A 308 -8.02 7.05 -0.30
CA LEU A 308 -7.89 6.20 0.86
C LEU A 308 -8.05 7.10 2.09
N GLU A 309 -9.00 6.80 2.97
CA GLU A 309 -9.07 7.42 4.29
C GLU A 309 -8.96 6.38 5.41
N GLY A 310 -8.29 6.75 6.50
CA GLY A 310 -8.08 5.91 7.67
C GLY A 310 -8.19 6.66 8.99
N ALA A 311 -8.54 5.95 10.05
CA ALA A 311 -8.71 6.50 11.39
C ALA A 311 -8.62 5.41 12.47
N TRP A 312 -8.25 5.84 13.68
CA TRP A 312 -8.43 5.03 14.88
C TRP A 312 -9.91 5.00 15.29
N THR A 313 -10.47 3.82 15.54
CA THR A 313 -11.88 3.63 15.95
C THR A 313 -11.97 2.85 17.27
N THR A 314 -12.84 3.28 18.19
CA THR A 314 -12.96 2.67 19.54
C THR A 314 -13.97 1.51 19.63
N ASP A 315 -14.68 1.18 18.54
CA ASP A 315 -15.61 0.04 18.49
C ASP A 315 -14.85 -1.28 18.24
N THR A 316 -14.08 -1.70 19.23
CA THR A 316 -13.10 -2.80 19.14
C THR A 316 -13.65 -4.18 19.51
N ARG A 317 -14.96 -4.32 19.72
CA ARG A 317 -15.58 -5.58 20.17
C ARG A 317 -16.05 -6.47 19.02
N SER A 318 -16.48 -5.88 17.91
CA SER A 318 -16.93 -6.59 16.70
C SER A 318 -16.11 -6.13 15.51
N LEU A 319 -15.68 -7.08 14.68
CA LEU A 319 -15.16 -6.74 13.35
C LEU A 319 -16.31 -6.19 12.50
N ILE A 320 -16.14 -4.98 11.97
CA ILE A 320 -17.07 -4.37 11.03
C ILE A 320 -16.27 -4.15 9.74
N GLU A 321 -16.75 -4.70 8.62
CA GLU A 321 -16.16 -4.43 7.30
C GLU A 321 -16.22 -2.92 7.03
N PRO A 322 -15.08 -2.24 6.82
CA PRO A 322 -15.07 -0.78 6.80
C PRO A 322 -15.58 -0.17 5.48
N PHE A 323 -15.66 -0.97 4.41
CA PHE A 323 -16.36 -0.60 3.17
C PHE A 323 -16.72 -1.82 2.32
N HIS A 324 -17.78 -1.68 1.52
CA HIS A 324 -18.22 -2.72 0.60
C HIS A 324 -17.20 -2.95 -0.53
N SER A 325 -16.77 -4.20 -0.72
CA SER A 325 -16.15 -4.68 -1.96
C SER A 325 -17.04 -5.73 -2.62
N ASP A 326 -17.10 -5.73 -3.95
CA ASP A 326 -17.98 -6.62 -4.71
C ASP A 326 -17.44 -8.06 -4.82
N ARG A 327 -16.20 -8.30 -4.39
CA ARG A 327 -15.48 -9.58 -4.54
C ARG A 327 -14.75 -10.04 -3.28
N HIS A 328 -14.40 -9.13 -2.37
CA HIS A 328 -13.58 -9.40 -1.20
C HIS A 328 -14.23 -8.92 0.10
N PHE A 329 -13.82 -9.51 1.21
CA PHE A 329 -14.25 -9.17 2.57
C PHE A 329 -13.12 -9.51 3.55
N ILE A 330 -13.14 -8.96 4.77
CA ILE A 330 -12.20 -9.36 5.81
C ILE A 330 -12.66 -10.71 6.38
N ASP A 331 -11.91 -11.78 6.09
CA ASP A 331 -12.20 -13.14 6.55
C ASP A 331 -11.76 -13.35 8.01
N ALA A 332 -12.51 -12.74 8.93
CA ALA A 332 -12.39 -12.95 10.37
C ALA A 332 -13.74 -12.77 11.09
N THR A 333 -13.84 -13.34 12.29
CA THR A 333 -15.02 -13.26 13.17
C THR A 333 -14.89 -12.13 14.20
N SER A 334 -13.66 -11.70 14.49
CA SER A 334 -13.32 -10.64 15.42
C SER A 334 -11.96 -10.04 15.08
N TRP A 335 -11.62 -8.90 15.67
CA TRP A 335 -10.29 -8.29 15.53
C TRP A 335 -9.17 -9.21 16.03
N PHE A 336 -9.39 -9.98 17.10
CA PHE A 336 -8.42 -10.96 17.62
C PHE A 336 -8.23 -12.15 16.66
N ASP A 337 -9.29 -12.65 16.04
CA ASP A 337 -9.21 -13.70 15.00
C ASP A 337 -8.40 -13.20 13.79
N LEU A 338 -8.63 -11.95 13.34
CA LEU A 338 -7.84 -11.34 12.28
C LEU A 338 -6.36 -11.22 12.69
N GLN A 339 -6.06 -10.78 13.92
CA GLN A 339 -4.70 -10.68 14.43
C GLN A 339 -4.00 -12.05 14.46
N GLU A 340 -4.61 -13.10 15.01
CA GLU A 340 -3.99 -14.42 15.06
C GLU A 340 -3.78 -15.01 13.66
N LYS A 341 -4.75 -14.87 12.75
CA LYS A 341 -4.59 -15.23 11.33
C LYS A 341 -3.41 -14.49 10.70
N ILE A 342 -3.31 -13.17 10.87
CA ILE A 342 -2.19 -12.38 10.32
C ILE A 342 -0.86 -12.77 10.96
N ARG A 343 -0.80 -12.99 12.27
CA ARG A 343 0.42 -13.43 12.98
C ARG A 343 0.91 -14.77 12.46
N PHE A 344 0.02 -15.75 12.32
CA PHE A 344 0.34 -17.08 11.79
C PHE A 344 0.79 -17.05 10.32
N MET A 345 0.12 -16.27 9.48
CA MET A 345 0.50 -16.13 8.07
C MET A 345 1.84 -15.38 7.92
N SER A 346 2.10 -14.40 8.79
CA SER A 346 3.36 -13.64 8.77
C SER A 346 4.53 -14.46 9.32
N SER A 347 4.33 -15.35 10.29
CA SER A 347 5.38 -16.23 10.82
C SER A 347 5.72 -17.40 9.89
N SER A 348 4.76 -17.85 9.07
CA SER A 348 4.96 -18.90 8.06
C SER A 348 5.35 -18.37 6.67
N GLY A 349 5.20 -17.07 6.41
CA GLY A 349 5.34 -16.48 5.08
C GLY A 349 4.22 -16.85 4.10
N ALA A 350 3.14 -17.49 4.58
CA ALA A 350 2.05 -17.98 3.75
C ALA A 350 1.13 -16.85 3.24
N LYS A 351 0.39 -17.13 2.15
CA LYS A 351 -0.60 -16.24 1.54
C LYS A 351 -2.02 -16.79 1.69
N ASN A 352 -2.98 -15.93 2.04
CA ASN A 352 -4.40 -16.26 1.90
C ASN A 352 -4.79 -16.22 0.41
N LEU A 353 -5.23 -17.34 -0.15
CA LEU A 353 -5.51 -17.47 -1.60
C LEU A 353 -6.63 -16.54 -2.09
N ASN A 354 -7.55 -16.17 -1.21
CA ASN A 354 -8.66 -15.26 -1.52
C ASN A 354 -8.32 -13.78 -1.24
N GLU A 355 -7.10 -13.48 -0.77
CA GLU A 355 -6.58 -12.14 -0.48
C GLU A 355 -7.47 -11.31 0.51
N ASN A 356 -8.19 -12.02 1.38
CA ASN A 356 -9.18 -11.49 2.31
C ASN A 356 -8.61 -11.10 3.70
N TYR A 357 -7.28 -11.03 3.85
CA TYR A 357 -6.59 -10.81 5.13
C TYR A 357 -5.83 -9.47 5.16
N SER A 358 -6.41 -8.46 5.81
CA SER A 358 -5.78 -7.16 6.09
C SER A 358 -4.96 -7.17 7.38
N TYR A 359 -3.84 -6.43 7.42
CA TYR A 359 -3.14 -6.12 8.67
C TYR A 359 -3.59 -4.74 9.14
N LEU A 360 -4.35 -4.72 10.24
CA LEU A 360 -4.92 -3.52 10.83
C LEU A 360 -4.41 -3.38 12.26
N PRO A 361 -3.50 -2.42 12.54
CA PRO A 361 -2.97 -2.19 13.88
C PRO A 361 -4.04 -1.95 14.94
N THR A 362 -3.73 -2.29 16.18
CA THR A 362 -4.54 -1.97 17.36
C THR A 362 -3.64 -1.29 18.38
N THR A 363 -4.13 -0.22 18.99
CA THR A 363 -3.40 0.55 20.00
C THR A 363 -4.22 0.70 21.28
N ILE A 364 -3.57 1.07 22.38
CA ILE A 364 -4.22 1.75 23.50
C ILE A 364 -4.16 3.23 23.16
N ILE A 365 -5.30 3.93 23.08
CA ILE A 365 -5.33 5.36 22.73
C ILE A 365 -5.36 6.27 23.97
N ASN A 366 -5.87 5.75 25.10
CA ASN A 366 -5.93 6.46 26.37
C ASN A 366 -6.10 5.47 27.53
N VAL A 367 -5.97 5.93 28.77
CA VAL A 367 -6.25 5.17 30.00
C VAL A 367 -7.28 5.94 30.82
N THR A 368 -8.32 5.26 31.33
CA THR A 368 -9.32 5.90 32.20
C THR A 368 -8.73 6.32 33.53
N GLU A 369 -9.39 7.23 34.25
CA GLU A 369 -9.05 7.56 35.65
C GLU A 369 -9.02 6.31 36.56
N ASN A 370 -9.77 5.27 36.20
CA ASN A 370 -9.80 4.00 36.91
C ASN A 370 -8.60 3.08 36.63
N GLY A 371 -7.75 3.41 35.65
CA GLY A 371 -6.62 2.61 35.19
C GLY A 371 -6.93 1.59 34.10
N GLU A 372 -8.09 1.73 33.43
CA GLU A 372 -8.51 0.80 32.38
C GLU A 372 -8.05 1.31 31.00
N PRO A 373 -7.38 0.48 30.18
CA PRO A 373 -6.93 0.89 28.85
C PRO A 373 -8.12 1.00 27.88
N ILE A 374 -8.19 2.11 27.15
CA ILE A 374 -9.12 2.32 26.04
C ILE A 374 -8.41 1.90 24.76
N TYR A 375 -8.87 0.81 24.15
CA TYR A 375 -8.33 0.32 22.89
C TYR A 375 -8.94 1.03 21.68
N ALA A 376 -8.14 1.18 20.62
CA ALA A 376 -8.61 1.61 19.30
C ALA A 376 -8.02 0.72 18.20
N GLN A 377 -8.83 0.41 17.20
CA GLN A 377 -8.46 -0.31 15.98
C GLN A 377 -8.16 0.70 14.88
N TRP A 378 -7.10 0.50 14.09
CA TRP A 378 -6.93 1.25 12.85
C TRP A 378 -7.89 0.69 11.79
N ASN A 379 -8.71 1.55 11.20
CA ASN A 379 -9.65 1.21 10.14
C ASN A 379 -9.46 2.12 8.93
N TYR A 380 -9.71 1.58 7.74
CA TYR A 380 -9.57 2.31 6.48
C TYR A 380 -10.75 2.05 5.55
N ARG A 381 -11.11 3.01 4.71
CA ARG A 381 -11.97 2.78 3.55
C ARG A 381 -11.43 3.46 2.30
N ILE A 382 -11.82 2.92 1.15
CA ILE A 382 -11.65 3.55 -0.15
C ILE A 382 -13.02 3.99 -0.64
N VAL A 383 -13.12 5.27 -0.98
CA VAL A 383 -14.36 5.95 -1.39
C VAL A 383 -13.98 7.10 -2.33
N CYS A 384 -14.94 7.66 -3.04
CA CYS A 384 -14.67 8.64 -4.10
C CYS A 384 -15.49 9.92 -3.98
N HIS A 385 -15.13 10.93 -4.77
CA HIS A 385 -15.72 12.26 -4.77
C HIS A 385 -15.78 12.79 -6.22
N PRO A 386 -16.98 13.15 -6.74
CA PRO A 386 -17.09 13.83 -8.04
C PRO A 386 -16.47 15.23 -7.97
N ILE A 387 -15.41 15.46 -8.75
CA ILE A 387 -14.62 16.69 -8.66
C ILE A 387 -15.40 17.86 -9.26
N THR A 388 -15.42 18.99 -8.56
CA THR A 388 -16.04 20.25 -9.00
C THR A 388 -15.02 21.31 -9.44
N SER A 389 -13.77 21.25 -8.95
CA SER A 389 -12.65 22.03 -9.52
C SER A 389 -12.43 21.73 -11.00
N ALA A 390 -11.98 22.73 -11.75
CA ALA A 390 -11.56 22.55 -13.14
C ALA A 390 -10.33 21.62 -13.21
N LEU A 391 -10.42 20.60 -14.05
CA LEU A 391 -9.39 19.58 -14.24
C LEU A 391 -9.46 19.06 -15.69
N ASN A 392 -8.31 18.95 -16.35
CA ASN A 392 -8.15 18.54 -17.74
C ASN A 392 -7.00 17.52 -17.85
N LEU A 393 -6.86 16.83 -18.98
CA LEU A 393 -5.78 15.85 -19.15
C LEU A 393 -4.37 16.47 -19.17
N GLN A 394 -4.26 17.74 -19.58
CA GLN A 394 -3.02 18.53 -19.51
C GLN A 394 -2.53 18.84 -18.08
N ASP A 395 -3.35 18.57 -17.07
CA ASP A 395 -2.98 18.78 -15.66
C ASP A 395 -2.28 17.55 -15.06
N PHE A 396 -2.27 16.41 -15.74
CA PHE A 396 -1.62 15.17 -15.29
C PHE A 396 -0.26 15.01 -15.94
N GLU A 397 0.82 14.90 -15.18
CA GLU A 397 2.17 14.64 -15.72
C GLU A 397 2.66 13.24 -15.29
N PRO A 398 3.13 12.37 -16.21
CA PRO A 398 3.71 11.07 -15.86
C PRO A 398 4.95 11.24 -14.98
N ILE A 399 5.02 10.51 -13.87
CA ILE A 399 6.17 10.55 -12.96
C ILE A 399 7.18 9.49 -13.42
N ASP A 400 8.44 9.88 -13.67
CA ASP A 400 9.50 8.94 -14.06
C ASP A 400 9.92 8.00 -12.90
N ASP A 401 9.15 6.93 -12.71
CA ASP A 401 9.49 5.82 -11.80
C ASP A 401 10.55 4.91 -12.48
N LEU A 402 11.80 5.38 -12.56
CA LEU A 402 12.91 4.77 -13.31
C LEU A 402 13.13 3.26 -13.03
N ALA A 403 13.04 2.84 -11.76
CA ALA A 403 13.14 1.43 -11.39
C ALA A 403 12.03 0.56 -12.03
N VAL A 404 10.82 1.10 -12.16
CA VAL A 404 9.67 0.43 -12.80
C VAL A 404 9.86 0.39 -14.32
N ARG A 405 10.46 1.43 -14.91
CA ARG A 405 10.81 1.44 -16.33
C ARG A 405 11.90 0.43 -16.68
N MET A 406 12.95 0.32 -15.88
CA MET A 406 13.97 -0.71 -16.07
C MET A 406 13.41 -2.13 -15.89
N LEU A 407 12.55 -2.35 -14.88
CA LEU A 407 11.86 -3.63 -14.67
C LEU A 407 11.08 -4.11 -15.90
N ASN A 408 10.47 -3.20 -16.65
CA ASN A 408 9.61 -3.51 -17.81
C ASN A 408 10.27 -3.19 -19.18
N ASN A 409 11.53 -2.75 -19.21
CA ASN A 409 12.23 -2.24 -20.40
C ASN A 409 11.49 -1.11 -21.17
N TYR A 410 10.85 -0.17 -20.46
CA TYR A 410 10.05 0.91 -21.06
C TYR A 410 10.82 2.23 -21.25
N ASN A 411 10.74 2.82 -22.45
CA ASN A 411 11.03 4.25 -22.62
C ASN A 411 9.89 5.11 -22.02
N MET A 412 10.08 6.43 -21.89
CA MET A 412 9.06 7.30 -21.27
C MET A 412 7.72 7.32 -22.01
N SER A 413 7.71 7.24 -23.34
CA SER A 413 6.47 7.22 -24.13
C SER A 413 5.67 5.93 -23.92
N GLU A 414 6.35 4.80 -23.78
CA GLU A 414 5.73 3.49 -23.47
C GLU A 414 5.26 3.45 -22.02
N TYR A 415 6.11 3.89 -21.09
CA TYR A 415 5.77 3.95 -19.68
C TYR A 415 4.54 4.82 -19.44
N SER A 416 4.46 6.00 -20.07
CA SER A 416 3.31 6.91 -20.00
C SER A 416 2.01 6.32 -20.56
N ASN A 417 2.10 5.33 -21.45
CA ASN A 417 0.97 4.61 -22.05
C ASN A 417 0.71 3.23 -21.42
N SER A 418 1.41 2.89 -20.34
CA SER A 418 1.27 1.59 -19.66
C SER A 418 0.21 1.60 -18.56
N LYS A 419 -0.14 0.42 -18.03
CA LYS A 419 -0.92 0.29 -16.78
C LYS A 419 -0.06 0.59 -15.53
N ALA A 420 1.26 0.73 -15.68
CA ALA A 420 2.22 1.01 -14.60
C ALA A 420 2.43 2.51 -14.31
N THR A 421 1.88 3.41 -15.14
CA THR A 421 2.06 4.86 -15.01
C THR A 421 1.42 5.41 -13.75
N ARG A 422 2.17 6.25 -13.04
CA ARG A 422 1.67 7.13 -11.99
C ARG A 422 1.81 8.59 -12.44
N PHE A 423 0.90 9.46 -11.98
CA PHE A 423 0.79 10.84 -12.42
C PHE A 423 0.90 11.81 -11.25
N SER A 424 1.49 12.97 -11.48
CA SER A 424 1.39 14.14 -10.61
C SER A 424 0.36 15.12 -11.17
N LEU A 425 -0.19 16.01 -10.32
CA LEU A 425 -1.11 17.08 -10.76
C LEU A 425 -0.43 18.45 -10.77
N ALA A 426 -0.57 19.17 -11.89
CA ALA A 426 -0.11 20.53 -12.08
C ALA A 426 -0.64 21.47 -10.97
N PRO A 427 0.22 22.07 -10.13
CA PRO A 427 -0.25 22.83 -8.95
C PRO A 427 -1.15 24.02 -9.26
N TYR A 428 -0.93 24.68 -10.40
CA TYR A 428 -1.68 25.88 -10.82
C TYR A 428 -2.53 25.65 -12.07
N GLY A 429 -2.61 24.41 -12.56
CA GLY A 429 -3.24 24.03 -13.82
C GLY A 429 -2.43 24.41 -15.06
N GLY A 430 -2.53 23.60 -16.11
CA GLY A 430 -2.06 23.90 -17.46
C GLY A 430 -0.58 23.68 -17.74
N GLY A 431 -0.24 22.47 -18.20
CA GLY A 431 0.94 22.18 -19.00
C GLY A 431 0.65 22.07 -20.49
N HIS A 432 1.63 21.69 -21.32
CA HIS A 432 1.39 21.35 -22.73
C HIS A 432 0.77 19.95 -22.84
N TYR A 433 -0.43 19.83 -23.43
CA TYR A 433 -1.08 18.53 -23.66
C TYR A 433 -0.35 17.70 -24.73
N GLN A 434 0.01 16.47 -24.38
CA GLN A 434 0.60 15.46 -25.25
C GLN A 434 -0.45 14.38 -25.52
N LYS A 435 -0.93 14.32 -26.76
CA LYS A 435 -1.98 13.39 -27.18
C LYS A 435 -1.51 11.92 -27.09
N GLU A 436 -0.24 11.69 -27.40
CA GLU A 436 0.38 10.37 -27.48
C GLU A 436 0.43 9.68 -26.11
N SER A 437 0.68 10.43 -25.03
CA SER A 437 0.64 9.94 -23.63
C SER A 437 -0.71 10.17 -22.94
N GLN A 438 -1.59 10.98 -23.53
CA GLN A 438 -2.86 11.44 -22.95
C GLN A 438 -2.67 12.18 -21.63
N SER A 439 -1.62 13.00 -21.57
CA SER A 439 -1.16 13.68 -20.36
C SER A 439 -0.64 15.08 -20.69
N GLY A 440 -0.39 15.91 -19.69
CA GLY A 440 0.39 17.14 -19.82
C GLY A 440 1.87 16.96 -19.51
N THR A 441 2.59 18.08 -19.60
CA THR A 441 3.93 18.32 -19.05
C THR A 441 3.98 19.75 -18.50
N TYR A 442 4.45 19.96 -17.27
CA TYR A 442 4.43 21.28 -16.61
C TYR A 442 5.76 21.62 -15.93
N GLU A 443 6.04 22.91 -15.77
CA GLU A 443 7.28 23.34 -15.13
C GLU A 443 7.24 23.08 -13.61
N SER A 444 8.14 22.21 -13.14
CA SER A 444 8.28 21.92 -11.71
C SER A 444 8.72 23.16 -10.94
N ARG A 445 7.81 23.71 -10.12
CA ARG A 445 8.02 24.90 -9.30
C ARG A 445 7.64 24.60 -7.85
N ARG A 446 8.31 25.27 -6.90
CA ARG A 446 7.92 25.21 -5.49
C ARG A 446 6.55 25.86 -5.32
N TYR A 447 5.62 25.13 -4.71
CA TYR A 447 4.29 25.61 -4.36
C TYR A 447 3.97 25.22 -2.92
N LEU A 448 3.04 25.96 -2.31
CA LEU A 448 2.51 25.68 -0.98
C LEU A 448 1.14 25.01 -1.05
N HIS A 449 0.24 25.51 -1.89
CA HIS A 449 -1.12 25.02 -2.03
C HIS A 449 -1.48 25.04 -3.52
N GLY A 450 -1.99 23.93 -4.05
CA GLY A 450 -2.25 23.75 -5.48
C GLY A 450 -3.54 22.98 -5.80
N LEU A 451 -3.68 22.53 -7.04
CA LEU A 451 -4.88 21.87 -7.55
C LEU A 451 -5.29 20.63 -6.74
N MET A 452 -4.33 19.79 -6.34
CA MET A 452 -4.60 18.64 -5.45
C MET A 452 -5.19 19.08 -4.10
N ASP A 453 -4.75 20.20 -3.54
CA ASP A 453 -5.25 20.71 -2.26
C ASP A 453 -6.68 21.23 -2.36
N LYS A 454 -7.01 21.88 -3.48
CA LYS A 454 -8.39 22.30 -3.79
C LYS A 454 -9.31 21.09 -3.90
N ILE A 455 -8.92 20.09 -4.71
CA ILE A 455 -9.69 18.85 -4.89
C ILE A 455 -9.88 18.12 -3.56
N MET A 456 -8.82 17.95 -2.76
CA MET A 456 -8.94 17.27 -1.47
C MET A 456 -9.79 18.05 -0.46
N TYR A 457 -9.82 19.40 -0.50
CA TYR A 457 -10.69 20.21 0.35
C TYR A 457 -12.18 20.16 -0.06
N GLU A 458 -12.49 19.75 -1.29
CA GLU A 458 -13.87 19.43 -1.68
C GLU A 458 -14.41 18.17 -0.95
N ILE A 459 -13.51 17.30 -0.48
CA ILE A 459 -13.81 16.01 0.14
C ILE A 459 -14.09 16.16 1.65
N PRO A 460 -15.25 15.68 2.15
CA PRO A 460 -15.55 15.66 3.58
C PRO A 460 -14.91 14.47 4.31
N GLY A 461 -14.65 14.64 5.60
CA GLY A 461 -14.36 13.55 6.53
C GLY A 461 -15.61 12.76 6.96
N LYS A 462 -15.55 12.10 8.12
CA LYS A 462 -16.60 11.17 8.61
C LYS A 462 -17.95 11.81 9.01
N ASP A 463 -18.06 13.14 9.01
CA ASP A 463 -19.35 13.84 9.11
C ASP A 463 -20.07 13.98 7.74
N ASN A 464 -19.46 13.46 6.66
CA ASN A 464 -19.90 13.58 5.26
C ASN A 464 -20.13 15.05 4.85
N TYR A 465 -20.85 15.31 3.76
CA TYR A 465 -20.95 16.67 3.19
C TYR A 465 -21.64 17.71 4.11
N MET A 466 -22.35 17.26 5.14
CA MET A 466 -22.92 18.12 6.19
C MET A 466 -21.90 18.51 7.29
N GLY A 467 -20.66 18.05 7.20
CA GLY A 467 -19.58 18.39 8.13
C GLY A 467 -19.25 19.87 8.09
N TYR A 468 -19.38 20.53 9.25
CA TYR A 468 -18.84 21.85 9.52
C TYR A 468 -18.29 21.87 10.94
N ILE A 469 -16.98 22.00 11.06
CA ILE A 469 -16.26 22.08 12.34
C ILE A 469 -15.24 23.22 12.20
N GLU A 470 -15.10 24.02 13.26
CA GLU A 470 -14.09 25.08 13.36
C GLU A 470 -13.06 24.66 14.42
N ASP A 471 -11.79 24.58 14.04
CA ASP A 471 -10.72 24.34 15.01
C ASP A 471 -10.27 25.66 15.65
N LYS A 472 -10.41 25.72 16.98
CA LYS A 472 -10.03 26.81 17.89
C LYS A 472 -9.10 26.32 19.00
N ALA A 473 -8.40 25.20 18.78
CA ALA A 473 -7.47 24.62 19.75
C ALA A 473 -6.42 25.66 20.18
N PHE A 474 -6.10 25.67 21.47
CA PHE A 474 -5.19 26.64 22.10
C PHE A 474 -5.60 28.12 21.89
N GLY A 475 -6.89 28.38 21.63
CA GLY A 475 -7.42 29.72 21.37
C GLY A 475 -7.15 30.26 19.97
N LEU A 476 -6.60 29.44 19.07
CA LEU A 476 -6.17 29.86 17.73
C LEU A 476 -7.11 29.32 16.65
N LEU A 477 -7.89 30.21 16.03
CA LEU A 477 -8.76 29.86 14.91
C LEU A 477 -7.93 29.51 13.66
N LYS A 478 -8.18 28.34 13.06
CA LYS A 478 -7.60 27.96 11.76
C LYS A 478 -8.37 28.59 10.60
N LEU A 479 -7.63 29.19 9.67
CA LEU A 479 -8.13 29.87 8.46
C LEU A 479 -7.64 29.15 7.19
N GLN A 480 -8.38 29.31 6.08
CA GLN A 480 -8.01 28.80 4.76
C GLN A 480 -6.75 29.49 4.24
N VAL A 481 -5.83 28.75 3.61
CA VAL A 481 -4.55 29.30 3.16
C VAL A 481 -4.73 30.23 1.95
N ASP A 482 -5.50 29.79 0.97
CA ASP A 482 -5.76 30.41 -0.33
C ASP A 482 -6.73 31.60 -0.29
N LYS A 483 -7.42 31.82 0.84
CA LYS A 483 -8.44 32.87 0.99
C LYS A 483 -8.16 33.88 2.09
N THR A 484 -8.63 35.12 1.94
CA THR A 484 -8.45 36.17 2.96
C THR A 484 -9.48 36.03 4.08
N ASN A 485 -9.01 35.76 5.30
CA ASN A 485 -9.81 35.72 6.54
C ASN A 485 -11.03 34.78 6.56
N GLU A 486 -11.13 33.80 5.65
CA GLU A 486 -12.13 32.74 5.75
C GLU A 486 -11.70 31.65 6.74
N THR A 487 -12.60 31.26 7.64
CA THR A 487 -12.45 30.10 8.53
C THR A 487 -12.21 28.82 7.73
N LEU A 488 -11.30 27.97 8.20
CA LEU A 488 -11.12 26.63 7.66
C LEU A 488 -12.19 25.71 8.25
N ASN A 489 -13.04 25.13 7.39
CA ASN A 489 -13.90 24.02 7.80
C ASN A 489 -13.03 22.76 7.94
N VAL A 490 -12.64 22.43 9.18
CA VAL A 490 -11.77 21.28 9.44
C VAL A 490 -12.48 19.93 9.31
N ALA A 491 -13.80 19.89 9.08
CA ALA A 491 -14.49 18.67 8.69
C ALA A 491 -14.23 18.24 7.23
N ARG A 492 -13.38 18.97 6.50
CA ARG A 492 -12.92 18.68 5.14
C ARG A 492 -11.42 18.40 5.12
N TYR A 493 -10.98 17.54 4.20
CA TYR A 493 -9.60 17.09 4.13
C TYR A 493 -8.65 18.24 3.73
N SER A 494 -7.76 18.60 4.65
CA SER A 494 -6.82 19.72 4.49
C SER A 494 -5.44 19.32 5.05
N ARG A 495 -4.35 19.66 4.32
CA ARG A 495 -2.97 19.47 4.81
C ARG A 495 -2.27 20.79 5.21
N HIS A 496 -2.81 21.94 4.81
CA HIS A 496 -2.32 23.27 5.17
C HIS A 496 -3.41 24.09 5.85
N TYR A 497 -3.02 24.99 6.76
CA TYR A 497 -3.90 25.98 7.37
C TYR A 497 -3.09 27.22 7.76
N LYS A 498 -3.75 28.35 8.05
CA LYS A 498 -3.06 29.52 8.62
C LYS A 498 -3.75 30.06 9.86
N TYR A 499 -2.98 30.77 10.68
CA TYR A 499 -3.48 31.55 11.80
C TYR A 499 -3.68 33.02 11.42
N ASN A 500 -4.46 33.74 12.22
CA ASN A 500 -4.63 35.19 12.13
C ASN A 500 -3.43 36.01 12.67
N GLN A 501 -2.46 35.34 13.30
CA GLN A 501 -1.25 35.94 13.88
C GLN A 501 0.00 35.10 13.52
N PRO A 502 1.18 35.72 13.43
CA PRO A 502 2.42 34.98 13.13
C PRO A 502 2.85 34.09 14.29
N SER A 503 3.52 32.99 13.96
CA SER A 503 4.24 32.13 14.90
C SER A 503 5.52 32.79 15.41
N ALA A 504 6.22 32.13 16.35
CA ALA A 504 7.54 32.56 16.82
C ALA A 504 8.60 32.69 15.69
N MET A 505 8.40 32.04 14.54
CA MET A 505 9.25 32.14 13.35
C MET A 505 8.77 33.19 12.34
N GLY A 506 7.77 34.01 12.70
CA GLY A 506 7.17 35.02 11.82
C GLY A 506 6.19 34.47 10.77
N THR A 507 5.99 33.15 10.70
CA THR A 507 5.10 32.50 9.72
C THR A 507 3.66 32.41 10.21
N THR A 508 2.68 32.72 9.35
CA THR A 508 1.25 32.53 9.65
C THR A 508 0.70 31.19 9.15
N VAL A 509 1.31 30.59 8.13
CA VAL A 509 0.92 29.27 7.58
C VAL A 509 1.64 28.15 8.32
N ALA A 510 0.92 27.05 8.55
CA ALA A 510 1.45 25.80 9.08
C ALA A 510 0.94 24.59 8.27
N ASN A 511 1.74 23.53 8.27
CA ASN A 511 1.42 22.24 7.67
C ASN A 511 0.97 21.27 8.76
N ARG A 512 0.02 20.37 8.43
CA ARG A 512 -0.30 19.23 9.29
C ARG A 512 0.78 18.16 9.12
N GLY A 513 1.08 17.40 10.18
CA GLY A 513 2.06 16.29 10.13
C GLY A 513 3.53 16.71 10.10
N PHE A 514 3.82 17.95 10.50
CA PHE A 514 5.18 18.53 10.55
C PHE A 514 5.89 18.53 9.19
N SER A 515 6.53 17.42 8.82
CA SER A 515 7.26 17.20 7.58
C SER A 515 6.50 16.40 6.53
N ASP A 516 5.36 15.78 6.86
CA ASP A 516 4.58 14.97 5.92
C ASP A 516 3.94 15.83 4.82
N PRO A 517 4.38 15.70 3.54
CA PRO A 517 3.87 16.53 2.46
C PRO A 517 2.52 16.05 1.93
N SER A 518 2.07 14.83 2.26
CA SER A 518 0.96 14.15 1.58
C SER A 518 -0.23 13.81 2.48
N MET A 519 -0.09 13.98 3.80
CA MET A 519 -1.17 13.74 4.75
C MET A 519 -2.24 14.83 4.77
N TYR A 520 -3.43 14.53 4.25
CA TYR A 520 -4.62 15.33 4.48
C TYR A 520 -5.33 14.89 5.76
N VAL A 521 -5.86 15.84 6.53
CA VAL A 521 -6.60 15.57 7.78
C VAL A 521 -7.98 16.22 7.75
N ALA A 522 -8.97 15.50 8.26
CA ALA A 522 -10.28 16.04 8.61
C ALA A 522 -10.62 15.71 10.06
N GLU A 523 -11.49 16.50 10.66
CA GLU A 523 -12.10 16.29 11.98
C GLU A 523 -13.55 15.83 11.85
N THR A 524 -14.09 15.22 12.91
CA THR A 524 -15.45 14.68 12.91
C THR A 524 -16.09 14.71 14.29
N SER A 525 -17.39 14.96 14.33
CA SER A 525 -18.20 14.83 15.55
C SER A 525 -18.50 13.36 15.89
N ASN A 526 -18.27 12.43 14.96
CA ASN A 526 -18.69 11.05 15.06
C ASN A 526 -18.00 10.30 16.22
N PRO A 527 -18.75 9.77 17.20
CA PRO A 527 -18.17 9.21 18.43
C PRO A 527 -17.39 7.90 18.22
N ARG A 528 -17.51 7.25 17.05
CA ARG A 528 -16.77 6.01 16.72
C ARG A 528 -15.28 6.25 16.47
N ILE A 529 -14.89 7.44 16.00
CA ILE A 529 -13.47 7.80 15.81
C ILE A 529 -12.86 8.11 17.16
N ALA A 530 -11.67 7.58 17.44
CA ALA A 530 -11.00 7.72 18.73
C ALA A 530 -10.75 9.20 19.08
N LYS A 531 -11.04 9.55 20.33
CA LYS A 531 -10.88 10.90 20.86
C LYS A 531 -9.50 11.07 21.46
N ILE A 532 -8.78 12.09 21.01
CA ILE A 532 -7.57 12.60 21.67
C ILE A 532 -7.96 13.89 22.38
N SER A 533 -7.55 14.05 23.63
CA SER A 533 -7.86 15.21 24.45
C SER A 533 -6.62 15.67 25.23
N VAL A 534 -6.43 16.98 25.34
CA VAL A 534 -5.39 17.59 26.16
C VAL A 534 -6.01 18.64 27.07
N THR A 535 -5.66 18.59 28.35
CA THR A 535 -6.06 19.58 29.35
C THR A 535 -4.83 20.41 29.72
N THR A 536 -4.93 21.72 29.57
CA THR A 536 -3.84 22.70 29.75
C THR A 536 -4.38 23.97 30.43
N ASP A 537 -3.50 24.94 30.68
CA ASP A 537 -3.83 26.30 31.12
C ASP A 537 -4.61 26.32 32.44
N CYS A 538 -4.27 25.38 33.33
CA CYS A 538 -4.90 25.23 34.64
C CYS A 538 -4.56 26.40 35.57
N ASN A 539 -5.53 27.29 35.77
CA ASN A 539 -5.43 28.46 36.64
C ASN A 539 -6.26 28.27 37.91
N LYS A 540 -5.77 28.75 39.06
CA LYS A 540 -6.55 28.76 40.31
C LYS A 540 -7.49 29.97 40.33
N VAL A 541 -8.79 29.72 40.21
CA VAL A 541 -9.86 30.71 40.35
C VAL A 541 -10.65 30.37 41.62
N ASN A 542 -10.67 31.27 42.60
CA ASN A 542 -11.34 31.08 43.90
C ASN A 542 -10.98 29.76 44.61
N GLY A 543 -9.72 29.33 44.51
CA GLY A 543 -9.22 28.08 45.10
C GLY A 543 -9.44 26.82 44.25
N THR A 544 -10.29 26.89 43.21
CA THR A 544 -10.56 25.78 42.27
C THR A 544 -9.63 25.87 41.07
N ASN A 545 -9.05 24.74 40.64
CA ASN A 545 -8.32 24.66 39.39
C ASN A 545 -9.33 24.67 38.22
N VAL A 546 -9.28 25.72 37.39
CA VAL A 546 -10.03 25.81 36.12
C VAL A 546 -9.03 25.63 34.99
N CYS A 547 -9.23 24.59 34.17
CA CYS A 547 -8.34 24.24 33.05
C CYS A 547 -9.08 24.31 31.72
N ASN A 548 -8.37 24.65 30.65
CA ASN A 548 -8.86 24.49 29.28
C ASN A 548 -8.70 23.04 28.85
N THR A 549 -9.74 22.43 28.25
CA THR A 549 -9.63 21.10 27.63
C THR A 549 -9.95 21.22 26.14
N TYR A 550 -9.01 20.77 25.32
CA TYR A 550 -9.14 20.68 23.87
C TYR A 550 -9.31 19.21 23.48
N GLU A 551 -10.29 18.90 22.64
CA GLU A 551 -10.60 17.53 22.21
C GLU A 551 -10.73 17.49 20.69
N GLY A 552 -10.23 16.42 20.06
CA GLY A 552 -10.33 16.20 18.63
C GLY A 552 -10.49 14.73 18.27
N ARG A 553 -11.18 14.48 17.16
CA ARG A 553 -11.34 13.16 16.53
C ARG A 553 -10.95 13.31 15.07
N HIS A 554 -9.86 12.65 14.68
CA HIS A 554 -9.17 12.94 13.42
C HIS A 554 -9.25 11.74 12.47
N THR A 555 -9.45 12.02 11.19
CA THR A 555 -9.29 11.06 10.09
C THR A 555 -8.26 11.59 9.10
N TYR A 556 -7.56 10.67 8.45
CA TYR A 556 -6.40 10.94 7.61
C TYR A 556 -6.66 10.40 6.21
N ALA A 557 -6.24 11.11 5.16
CA ALA A 557 -6.44 10.67 3.78
C ALA A 557 -5.26 10.95 2.86
N ILE A 558 -5.16 10.13 1.81
CA ILE A 558 -4.34 10.36 0.62
C ILE A 558 -5.20 10.14 -0.64
N PRO A 559 -4.97 10.90 -1.73
CA PRO A 559 -5.57 10.60 -3.02
C PRO A 559 -5.02 9.25 -3.54
N LEU A 560 -5.83 8.52 -4.31
CA LEU A 560 -5.40 7.28 -4.98
C LEU A 560 -5.35 7.46 -6.50
N GLU A 561 -6.47 7.83 -7.10
CA GLU A 561 -6.61 7.94 -8.56
C GLU A 561 -7.75 8.88 -8.96
N VAL A 562 -7.61 9.50 -10.14
CA VAL A 562 -8.72 10.18 -10.82
C VAL A 562 -9.28 9.26 -11.90
N ILE A 563 -10.60 9.10 -11.90
CA ILE A 563 -11.35 8.27 -12.85
C ILE A 563 -12.29 9.15 -13.67
N TRP A 564 -12.21 9.08 -14.99
CA TRP A 564 -13.14 9.76 -15.88
C TRP A 564 -14.36 8.88 -16.15
N LEU A 565 -15.50 9.21 -15.52
CA LEU A 565 -16.78 8.61 -15.92
C LEU A 565 -17.16 9.13 -17.31
N THR A 566 -17.77 8.29 -18.13
CA THR A 566 -18.09 8.59 -19.54
C THR A 566 -19.59 8.30 -19.80
N PRO A 567 -20.14 8.65 -20.97
CA PRO A 567 -21.50 8.24 -21.32
C PRO A 567 -21.67 6.74 -21.62
N LEU A 568 -20.58 5.96 -21.84
CA LEU A 568 -20.70 4.50 -22.10
C LEU A 568 -21.32 3.74 -20.93
N GLN A 569 -21.08 4.19 -19.71
CA GLN A 569 -21.66 3.60 -18.49
C GLN A 569 -23.19 3.71 -18.44
N LYS A 570 -23.84 4.52 -19.29
CA LYS A 570 -25.31 4.68 -19.32
C LYS A 570 -25.93 4.40 -20.70
N TRP A 571 -25.12 4.28 -21.74
CA TRP A 571 -25.58 4.07 -23.11
C TRP A 571 -26.00 2.62 -23.35
N ASN A 572 -27.32 2.38 -23.30
CA ASN A 572 -27.97 1.10 -23.55
C ASN A 572 -28.83 1.14 -24.84
N PRO A 573 -28.21 1.17 -26.03
CA PRO A 573 -28.93 1.39 -27.29
C PRO A 573 -29.74 0.18 -27.79
N TYR A 574 -29.57 -0.99 -27.15
CA TYR A 574 -30.37 -2.20 -27.41
C TYR A 574 -31.56 -2.34 -26.45
N ASN A 575 -31.79 -1.38 -25.54
CA ASN A 575 -32.81 -1.45 -24.49
C ASN A 575 -32.76 -2.77 -23.67
N LEU A 576 -31.55 -3.19 -23.28
CA LEU A 576 -31.36 -4.41 -22.49
C LEU A 576 -31.95 -4.23 -21.08
N THR A 577 -32.82 -5.15 -20.65
CA THR A 577 -33.43 -5.11 -19.32
C THR A 577 -32.38 -5.24 -18.22
N TYR A 578 -32.36 -4.29 -17.28
CA TYR A 578 -31.52 -4.37 -16.09
C TYR A 578 -32.20 -5.21 -14.99
N GLN A 579 -31.48 -6.20 -14.46
CA GLN A 579 -31.98 -7.11 -13.43
C GLN A 579 -31.40 -6.77 -12.05
N ASN A 580 -32.29 -6.54 -11.08
CA ASN A 580 -31.92 -6.22 -9.70
C ASN A 580 -31.17 -7.35 -8.99
N ASN A 581 -31.45 -8.62 -9.34
CA ASN A 581 -30.63 -9.75 -8.90
C ASN A 581 -29.36 -9.82 -9.76
N ALA A 582 -28.22 -9.53 -9.15
CA ALA A 582 -26.93 -9.49 -9.84
C ALA A 582 -26.58 -10.81 -10.56
N ALA A 583 -26.92 -11.97 -10.00
CA ALA A 583 -26.61 -13.27 -10.61
C ALA A 583 -27.59 -13.69 -11.72
N ALA A 584 -28.75 -13.03 -11.84
CA ALA A 584 -29.86 -13.52 -12.66
C ALA A 584 -29.58 -13.66 -14.17
N PRO A 585 -28.78 -12.79 -14.83
CA PRO A 585 -28.47 -12.95 -16.25
C PRO A 585 -27.73 -14.24 -16.60
N GLY A 586 -26.93 -14.79 -15.66
CA GLY A 586 -26.17 -16.04 -15.81
C GLY A 586 -26.92 -17.31 -15.39
N LEU A 587 -28.16 -17.22 -14.92
CA LEU A 587 -28.96 -18.39 -14.53
C LEU A 587 -29.29 -19.28 -15.73
N ASN A 588 -29.76 -20.50 -15.44
CA ASN A 588 -30.12 -21.50 -16.45
C ASN A 588 -28.96 -21.88 -17.39
N ARG A 589 -27.73 -21.92 -16.86
CA ARG A 589 -26.47 -22.24 -17.58
C ARG A 589 -26.15 -21.26 -18.73
N ARG A 590 -26.65 -20.02 -18.65
CA ARG A 590 -26.29 -18.96 -19.60
C ARG A 590 -24.85 -18.49 -19.34
N THR A 591 -24.00 -18.61 -20.35
CA THR A 591 -22.57 -18.34 -20.28
C THR A 591 -22.15 -17.05 -20.99
N GLY A 592 -23.09 -16.32 -21.60
CA GLY A 592 -22.83 -15.16 -22.46
C GLY A 592 -22.46 -15.56 -23.89
N GLY A 593 -22.83 -16.77 -24.33
CA GLY A 593 -22.63 -17.23 -25.70
C GLY A 593 -23.58 -16.55 -26.71
N PHE A 594 -23.36 -16.78 -28.00
CA PHE A 594 -24.08 -16.06 -29.07
C PHE A 594 -25.35 -16.76 -29.58
N SER A 595 -25.87 -17.76 -28.86
CA SER A 595 -27.18 -18.38 -29.15
C SER A 595 -28.25 -17.97 -28.14
N LYS A 596 -29.54 -18.01 -28.51
CA LYS A 596 -30.64 -17.65 -27.61
C LYS A 596 -30.66 -18.44 -26.29
N GLN A 597 -30.07 -19.64 -26.29
CA GLN A 597 -29.94 -20.53 -25.13
C GLN A 597 -28.73 -20.20 -24.25
N THR A 598 -27.66 -19.62 -24.80
CA THR A 598 -26.38 -19.41 -24.10
C THR A 598 -26.08 -17.95 -23.77
N ALA A 599 -26.70 -17.00 -24.48
CA ALA A 599 -26.65 -15.56 -24.18
C ALA A 599 -27.12 -15.27 -22.75
N TYR A 600 -26.61 -14.22 -22.13
CA TYR A 600 -27.14 -13.76 -20.85
C TYR A 600 -28.57 -13.22 -21.02
N ASN A 601 -29.41 -13.40 -20.00
CA ASN A 601 -30.76 -12.86 -20.01
C ASN A 601 -30.75 -11.43 -19.43
N GLY A 602 -30.77 -10.39 -20.26
CA GLY A 602 -30.58 -9.01 -19.81
C GLY A 602 -29.20 -8.72 -19.18
N THR A 603 -29.08 -7.59 -18.50
CA THR A 603 -27.85 -7.07 -17.87
C THR A 603 -28.03 -6.91 -16.36
N SER A 604 -26.95 -6.82 -15.59
CA SER A 604 -27.00 -6.59 -14.13
C SER A 604 -25.69 -6.00 -13.60
N LYS A 605 -25.66 -5.68 -12.30
CA LYS A 605 -24.47 -5.30 -11.53
C LYS A 605 -23.22 -6.18 -11.76
N GLN A 606 -23.38 -7.50 -11.98
CA GLN A 606 -22.28 -8.46 -12.16
C GLN A 606 -22.05 -8.87 -13.63
N PHE A 607 -23.02 -8.58 -14.49
CA PHE A 607 -23.01 -8.87 -15.93
C PHE A 607 -23.27 -7.58 -16.72
N TYR A 608 -22.45 -6.56 -16.45
CA TYR A 608 -22.61 -5.20 -16.96
C TYR A 608 -22.06 -5.04 -18.38
N TYR A 609 -22.74 -5.70 -19.31
CA TYR A 609 -22.46 -5.67 -20.75
C TYR A 609 -23.61 -4.95 -21.46
N ILE A 610 -23.42 -3.69 -21.87
CA ILE A 610 -24.44 -2.89 -22.58
C ILE A 610 -23.91 -2.15 -23.82
N THR A 611 -22.59 -1.94 -23.91
CA THR A 611 -21.96 -1.23 -25.03
C THR A 611 -21.90 -2.13 -26.26
N PRO A 612 -22.37 -1.71 -27.45
CA PRO A 612 -22.23 -2.48 -28.68
C PRO A 612 -20.78 -2.86 -28.95
N VAL A 613 -20.52 -4.11 -29.34
CA VAL A 613 -19.15 -4.56 -29.67
C VAL A 613 -18.55 -3.71 -30.80
N ASP A 614 -19.39 -3.33 -31.77
CA ASP A 614 -19.06 -2.52 -32.94
C ASP A 614 -18.63 -1.09 -32.59
N PHE A 615 -18.67 -0.67 -31.32
CA PHE A 615 -18.07 0.59 -30.86
C PHE A 615 -16.54 0.53 -30.82
N PHE A 616 -15.94 -0.66 -30.64
CA PHE A 616 -14.50 -0.88 -30.60
C PHE A 616 -13.99 -1.70 -31.80
N ILE A 617 -12.66 -1.83 -31.93
CA ILE A 617 -11.99 -2.81 -32.79
C ILE A 617 -11.05 -3.66 -31.94
N GLY A 618 -11.28 -4.98 -31.94
CA GLY A 618 -10.53 -5.95 -31.15
C GLY A 618 -10.99 -6.02 -29.68
N GLY A 619 -10.43 -7.00 -28.95
CA GLY A 619 -10.67 -7.20 -27.52
C GLY A 619 -9.80 -6.30 -26.62
N ALA A 620 -9.88 -6.53 -25.31
CA ALA A 620 -9.04 -5.89 -24.32
C ALA A 620 -7.59 -6.43 -24.41
N THR A 621 -6.63 -5.55 -24.65
CA THR A 621 -5.21 -5.92 -24.77
C THR A 621 -4.50 -5.86 -23.41
N GLY A 622 -3.65 -6.84 -23.08
CA GLY A 622 -2.86 -6.83 -21.84
C GLY A 622 -3.71 -7.19 -20.63
N ARG A 623 -4.36 -8.35 -20.68
CA ARG A 623 -5.24 -8.89 -19.65
C ARG A 623 -4.44 -9.38 -18.45
N ASP A 624 -4.77 -8.88 -17.27
CA ASP A 624 -4.26 -9.39 -15.98
C ASP A 624 -5.07 -10.63 -15.52
N PRO A 625 -4.51 -11.58 -14.74
CA PRO A 625 -5.29 -12.66 -14.13
C PRO A 625 -6.49 -12.21 -13.28
N ALA A 626 -6.46 -11.00 -12.72
CA ALA A 626 -7.60 -10.40 -12.01
C ALA A 626 -8.66 -9.76 -12.94
N ASP A 627 -8.37 -9.55 -14.23
CA ASP A 627 -9.31 -8.94 -15.18
C ASP A 627 -10.45 -9.93 -15.52
N THR A 628 -11.61 -9.78 -14.85
CA THR A 628 -12.75 -10.71 -14.96
C THR A 628 -13.61 -10.55 -16.22
N ALA A 629 -13.46 -9.44 -16.95
CA ALA A 629 -14.34 -9.12 -18.08
C ALA A 629 -14.10 -10.05 -19.29
N LYS A 630 -15.16 -10.39 -20.01
CA LYS A 630 -15.07 -11.01 -21.35
C LYS A 630 -14.99 -9.92 -22.42
N ASP A 631 -14.29 -10.20 -23.53
CA ASP A 631 -14.13 -9.24 -24.63
C ASP A 631 -15.47 -8.89 -25.29
N SER A 632 -16.32 -9.89 -25.52
CA SER A 632 -17.67 -9.75 -26.04
C SER A 632 -18.56 -10.90 -25.55
N VAL A 633 -19.85 -10.65 -25.38
CA VAL A 633 -20.86 -11.65 -24.99
C VAL A 633 -22.18 -11.41 -25.72
N GLY A 634 -22.96 -12.47 -25.88
CA GLY A 634 -24.36 -12.37 -26.27
C GLY A 634 -25.23 -12.02 -25.06
N VAL A 635 -26.11 -11.02 -25.20
CA VAL A 635 -27.15 -10.66 -24.23
C VAL A 635 -28.51 -10.60 -24.92
N LEU A 636 -29.57 -11.08 -24.26
CA LEU A 636 -30.94 -11.00 -24.76
C LEU A 636 -31.54 -9.62 -24.53
N ASP A 637 -32.15 -9.06 -25.58
CA ASP A 637 -33.10 -7.93 -25.47
C ASP A 637 -34.47 -8.39 -24.94
N GLU A 638 -35.38 -7.43 -24.75
CA GLU A 638 -36.75 -7.67 -24.29
C GLU A 638 -37.59 -8.56 -25.23
N HIS A 639 -37.18 -8.69 -26.49
CA HIS A 639 -37.83 -9.52 -27.51
C HIS A 639 -37.14 -10.90 -27.67
N GLY A 640 -36.10 -11.19 -26.88
CA GLY A 640 -35.32 -12.42 -26.94
C GLY A 640 -34.42 -12.54 -28.18
N ASN A 641 -34.01 -11.43 -28.79
CA ASN A 641 -32.94 -11.36 -29.79
C ASN A 641 -31.57 -11.32 -29.10
N VAL A 642 -30.53 -11.87 -29.75
CA VAL A 642 -29.17 -11.82 -29.20
C VAL A 642 -28.46 -10.57 -29.68
N CYS A 643 -28.18 -9.64 -28.77
CA CYS A 643 -27.34 -8.47 -28.98
C CYS A 643 -25.88 -8.81 -28.65
N ASN A 644 -24.94 -8.35 -29.48
CA ASN A 644 -23.51 -8.55 -29.24
C ASN A 644 -22.91 -7.31 -28.57
N VAL A 645 -22.49 -7.46 -27.32
CA VAL A 645 -22.07 -6.37 -26.45
C VAL A 645 -20.77 -6.68 -25.72
N THR A 646 -20.05 -5.62 -25.34
CA THR A 646 -18.87 -5.68 -24.48
C THR A 646 -19.14 -5.02 -23.13
N ALA A 647 -18.19 -5.19 -22.21
CA ALA A 647 -18.26 -4.77 -20.83
C ALA A 647 -18.12 -3.24 -20.71
N SER A 648 -19.08 -2.62 -20.02
CA SER A 648 -19.33 -1.16 -20.00
C SER A 648 -18.93 -0.46 -18.71
N GLY A 649 -18.47 -1.22 -17.71
CA GLY A 649 -17.94 -0.71 -16.45
C GLY A 649 -16.59 -0.02 -16.59
N ILE A 650 -15.97 0.26 -15.45
CA ILE A 650 -14.73 1.04 -15.40
C ILE A 650 -13.53 0.24 -15.91
N ARG A 651 -12.73 0.88 -16.75
CA ARG A 651 -11.48 0.36 -17.34
C ARG A 651 -10.32 1.30 -17.04
N ILE A 652 -9.08 0.83 -17.19
CA ILE A 652 -7.90 1.69 -17.17
C ILE A 652 -7.76 2.37 -18.53
N PHE A 653 -7.90 1.57 -19.60
CA PHE A 653 -7.96 2.03 -20.98
C PHE A 653 -9.20 1.48 -21.66
N THR A 654 -9.80 2.23 -22.58
CA THR A 654 -10.73 1.63 -23.54
C THR A 654 -9.98 0.64 -24.45
N PRO A 655 -10.67 -0.40 -24.97
CA PRO A 655 -10.24 -1.04 -26.21
C PRO A 655 -10.10 0.01 -27.34
N ASN A 656 -9.46 -0.36 -28.45
CA ASN A 656 -9.23 0.57 -29.56
C ASN A 656 -10.56 1.07 -30.14
N ILE A 657 -10.76 2.39 -30.15
CA ILE A 657 -11.87 3.06 -30.82
C ILE A 657 -11.36 3.53 -32.20
N PRO A 658 -11.95 3.10 -33.34
CA PRO A 658 -11.48 3.55 -34.65
C PRO A 658 -11.58 5.07 -34.82
N GLY A 659 -10.55 5.64 -35.47
CA GLY A 659 -10.38 7.08 -35.60
C GLY A 659 -9.85 7.80 -34.36
N VAL A 660 -9.74 7.10 -33.21
CA VAL A 660 -9.32 7.69 -31.93
C VAL A 660 -8.10 6.97 -31.34
N GLY A 661 -8.14 5.63 -31.22
CA GLY A 661 -7.13 4.83 -30.51
C GLY A 661 -7.65 4.31 -29.16
N LYS A 662 -6.76 4.01 -28.22
CA LYS A 662 -7.12 3.71 -26.82
C LYS A 662 -7.26 5.02 -26.05
N VAL A 663 -8.32 5.14 -25.26
CA VAL A 663 -8.53 6.30 -24.37
C VAL A 663 -8.20 5.90 -22.94
N ARG A 664 -7.30 6.64 -22.26
CA ARG A 664 -7.01 6.43 -20.84
C ARG A 664 -8.12 7.03 -19.98
N ILE A 665 -8.64 6.22 -19.06
CA ILE A 665 -9.78 6.54 -18.19
C ILE A 665 -9.36 6.70 -16.72
N ARG A 666 -8.37 5.92 -16.26
CA ARG A 666 -7.85 5.96 -14.88
C ARG A 666 -6.44 6.55 -14.85
N TYR A 667 -6.24 7.47 -13.92
CA TYR A 667 -4.99 8.21 -13.69
C TYR A 667 -4.59 8.05 -12.21
N PRO A 668 -3.73 7.07 -11.87
CA PRO A 668 -3.22 6.90 -10.51
C PRO A 668 -2.38 8.11 -10.09
N VAL A 669 -2.76 8.77 -8.98
CA VAL A 669 -2.13 10.01 -8.47
C VAL A 669 -1.65 9.88 -7.02
N PHE A 670 -1.50 8.65 -6.54
CA PHE A 670 -1.14 8.39 -5.15
C PHE A 670 0.27 8.88 -4.79
N PRO A 671 0.45 9.45 -3.58
CA PRO A 671 1.77 9.71 -3.03
C PRO A 671 2.44 8.41 -2.57
N LEU A 672 3.77 8.41 -2.50
CA LEU A 672 4.54 7.29 -1.98
C LEU A 672 4.98 7.56 -0.54
N HIS A 673 5.00 6.50 0.27
CA HIS A 673 5.80 6.50 1.49
C HIS A 673 7.26 6.21 1.08
N HIS A 674 8.08 7.26 1.03
CA HIS A 674 9.44 7.21 0.51
C HIS A 674 10.44 6.60 1.50
N ASP A 675 10.26 5.31 1.84
CA ASP A 675 11.26 4.58 2.62
C ASP A 675 12.53 4.30 1.80
N GLY A 676 13.59 3.86 2.49
CA GLY A 676 14.89 3.62 1.89
C GLY A 676 14.91 2.58 0.77
N ASN A 677 13.91 1.68 0.67
CA ASN A 677 13.88 0.62 -0.35
C ASN A 677 13.53 1.17 -1.73
N ILE A 678 12.51 2.04 -1.83
CA ILE A 678 12.12 2.67 -3.11
C ILE A 678 13.26 3.57 -3.61
N VAL A 679 13.88 4.33 -2.72
CA VAL A 679 15.03 5.20 -3.04
C VAL A 679 16.22 4.37 -3.52
N PHE A 680 16.57 3.30 -2.80
CA PHE A 680 17.70 2.42 -3.17
C PHE A 680 17.51 1.74 -4.53
N LYS A 681 16.28 1.28 -4.85
CA LYS A 681 15.98 0.69 -6.16
C LYS A 681 16.14 1.66 -7.31
N ASN A 682 15.66 2.90 -7.17
CA ASN A 682 15.85 3.94 -8.19
C ASN A 682 17.31 4.40 -8.29
N LEU A 683 18.06 4.44 -7.19
CA LEU A 683 19.48 4.74 -7.20
C LEU A 683 20.29 3.68 -7.96
N LEU A 684 20.00 2.39 -7.76
CA LEU A 684 20.67 1.32 -8.51
C LEU A 684 20.25 1.26 -9.98
N ALA A 685 18.99 1.58 -10.28
CA ALA A 685 18.54 1.75 -11.66
C ALA A 685 19.31 2.87 -12.37
N LEU A 686 19.44 4.03 -11.72
CA LEU A 686 20.24 5.14 -12.21
C LEU A 686 21.73 4.78 -12.33
N GLN A 687 22.28 4.00 -11.40
CA GLN A 687 23.66 3.50 -11.46
C GLN A 687 23.88 2.66 -12.72
N ASP A 688 23.06 1.65 -12.98
CA ASP A 688 23.24 0.77 -14.14
C ASP A 688 23.07 1.54 -15.47
N ILE A 689 22.13 2.47 -15.54
CA ILE A 689 21.94 3.36 -16.71
C ILE A 689 23.15 4.29 -16.91
N SER A 690 23.76 4.79 -15.83
CA SER A 690 24.92 5.68 -15.90
C SER A 690 26.21 4.92 -16.26
N MET A 691 26.34 3.66 -15.83
CA MET A 691 27.53 2.84 -16.09
C MET A 691 27.54 2.21 -17.49
N ASP A 692 26.38 1.96 -18.10
CA ASP A 692 26.26 1.47 -19.48
C ASP A 692 25.23 2.30 -20.27
N MET A 693 25.59 3.57 -20.53
CA MET A 693 24.74 4.52 -21.25
C MET A 693 24.44 4.08 -22.69
N LYS A 694 25.29 3.22 -23.30
CA LYS A 694 25.08 2.71 -24.66
C LYS A 694 23.95 1.69 -24.68
N LYS A 695 24.02 0.66 -23.82
CA LYS A 695 22.96 -0.35 -23.66
C LYS A 695 21.64 0.30 -23.24
N TRP A 696 21.69 1.21 -22.28
CA TRP A 696 20.50 1.87 -21.73
C TRP A 696 20.12 3.18 -22.42
N SER A 697 20.64 3.45 -23.63
CA SER A 697 20.36 4.68 -24.40
C SER A 697 18.86 4.95 -24.63
N ARG A 698 18.01 3.91 -24.59
CA ARG A 698 16.53 3.98 -24.63
C ARG A 698 15.89 4.57 -23.36
N MET A 699 16.59 4.51 -22.22
CA MET A 699 16.06 4.97 -20.93
C MET A 699 16.15 6.49 -20.75
N PHE A 700 17.08 7.13 -21.45
CA PHE A 700 17.20 8.59 -21.42
C PHE A 700 16.10 9.26 -22.26
N GLU A 701 15.50 10.33 -21.75
CA GLU A 701 14.60 11.19 -22.54
C GLU A 701 15.37 11.95 -23.63
N GLN A 702 16.56 12.43 -23.29
CA GLN A 702 17.52 13.05 -24.20
C GLN A 702 18.73 12.12 -24.29
N LYS A 703 18.98 11.52 -25.46
CA LYS A 703 20.12 10.62 -25.66
C LYS A 703 21.43 11.36 -25.37
N PRO A 704 22.34 10.82 -24.55
CA PRO A 704 23.59 11.49 -24.24
C PRO A 704 24.48 11.57 -25.49
N GLU A 705 25.14 12.71 -25.72
CA GLU A 705 26.13 12.90 -26.78
C GLU A 705 27.45 12.18 -26.43
N VAL A 706 27.42 10.85 -26.47
CA VAL A 706 28.64 10.02 -26.39
C VAL A 706 29.13 9.78 -27.82
N ALA A 707 30.39 10.13 -28.09
CA ALA A 707 31.01 9.87 -29.38
C ALA A 707 30.91 8.36 -29.73
N ASN A 708 30.39 8.05 -30.91
CA ASN A 708 30.06 6.70 -31.41
C ASN A 708 28.84 6.00 -30.76
N LEU A 709 27.70 6.70 -30.68
CA LEU A 709 26.38 6.03 -30.63
C LEU A 709 25.87 5.60 -32.02
N ASP A 710 26.38 6.17 -33.11
CA ASP A 710 26.14 5.69 -34.47
C ASP A 710 27.11 4.55 -34.84
N ALA A 711 26.61 3.59 -35.62
CA ALA A 711 27.26 2.33 -36.02
C ALA A 711 27.41 1.25 -34.92
N HIS A 712 26.29 0.63 -34.55
CA HIS A 712 25.86 -0.61 -35.22
C HIS A 712 24.32 -0.58 -35.33
N PRO A 713 23.69 -1.16 -36.37
CA PRO A 713 22.25 -1.44 -36.30
C PRO A 713 22.02 -2.31 -35.06
N ALA A 714 20.97 -2.04 -34.27
CA ALA A 714 20.79 -2.71 -32.99
C ALA A 714 20.71 -4.24 -33.16
N ASP A 715 21.82 -4.92 -32.87
CA ASP A 715 21.91 -6.36 -33.08
C ASP A 715 21.01 -7.05 -32.08
N THR A 716 20.10 -7.87 -32.59
CA THR A 716 19.24 -8.68 -31.73
C THR A 716 20.09 -9.80 -31.16
N HIS A 717 20.22 -9.81 -29.84
CA HIS A 717 20.96 -10.81 -29.09
C HIS A 717 20.17 -12.12 -28.99
N TYR A 718 20.84 -13.21 -29.29
CA TYR A 718 20.34 -14.58 -29.17
C TYR A 718 21.33 -15.43 -28.38
N VAL A 719 20.80 -16.41 -27.66
CA VAL A 719 21.57 -17.35 -26.84
C VAL A 719 21.27 -18.78 -27.32
N LEU A 720 22.31 -19.58 -27.56
CA LEU A 720 22.18 -21.02 -27.75
C LEU A 720 21.82 -21.68 -26.41
N ALA A 721 20.88 -22.62 -26.43
CA ALA A 721 20.50 -23.36 -25.22
C ALA A 721 21.70 -24.11 -24.62
N GLU A 722 21.93 -23.99 -23.31
CA GLU A 722 23.09 -24.55 -22.60
C GLU A 722 23.31 -26.05 -22.89
N THR A 723 24.57 -26.43 -23.15
CA THR A 723 24.99 -27.83 -23.26
C THR A 723 25.63 -28.31 -21.95
N HIS A 724 25.64 -29.61 -21.73
CA HIS A 724 26.33 -30.28 -20.62
C HIS A 724 27.38 -31.30 -21.11
N MET A 725 27.75 -31.25 -22.39
CA MET A 725 28.70 -32.20 -22.98
C MET A 725 30.13 -31.93 -22.50
N ASN A 726 30.88 -32.99 -22.19
CA ASN A 726 32.25 -32.91 -21.66
C ASN A 726 33.18 -33.86 -22.46
N PRO A 727 34.32 -33.38 -22.99
CA PRO A 727 34.76 -31.98 -23.04
C PRO A 727 33.87 -31.11 -23.95
N PRO A 728 33.74 -29.79 -23.69
CA PRO A 728 34.52 -29.01 -22.71
C PRO A 728 33.87 -28.80 -21.34
N GLY A 729 32.62 -29.23 -21.12
CA GLY A 729 31.85 -29.03 -19.88
C GLY A 729 30.66 -28.08 -20.09
N THR A 730 29.90 -27.80 -19.03
CA THR A 730 28.67 -26.97 -19.15
C THR A 730 28.97 -25.55 -19.60
N HIS A 731 28.31 -25.10 -20.67
CA HIS A 731 28.39 -23.73 -21.19
C HIS A 731 27.31 -23.44 -22.25
N HIS A 732 27.26 -22.17 -22.69
CA HIS A 732 26.45 -21.67 -23.80
C HIS A 732 27.24 -20.63 -24.60
N HIS A 733 26.75 -20.32 -25.81
CA HIS A 733 27.27 -19.20 -26.59
C HIS A 733 26.16 -18.23 -27.01
N ASP A 734 26.53 -16.98 -27.15
CA ASP A 734 25.70 -15.90 -27.67
C ASP A 734 25.96 -15.69 -29.16
N PHE A 735 25.02 -15.07 -29.85
CA PHE A 735 25.27 -14.46 -31.14
C PHE A 735 24.36 -13.25 -31.36
N TYR A 736 24.69 -12.47 -32.38
CA TYR A 736 24.13 -11.16 -32.65
C TYR A 736 23.67 -11.11 -34.11
N LEU A 737 22.45 -10.63 -34.35
CA LEU A 737 21.88 -10.50 -35.70
C LEU A 737 21.43 -9.06 -35.97
N THR A 738 21.96 -8.47 -37.03
CA THR A 738 21.57 -7.15 -37.49
C THR A 738 20.10 -7.11 -37.93
N ALA A 739 19.52 -5.92 -37.94
CA ALA A 739 18.17 -5.72 -38.49
C ALA A 739 18.05 -6.05 -40.00
N GLU A 740 19.15 -6.16 -40.73
CA GLU A 740 19.17 -6.55 -42.15
C GLU A 740 19.23 -8.06 -42.31
N GLU A 741 20.04 -8.76 -41.51
CA GLU A 741 20.06 -10.22 -41.45
C GLU A 741 18.73 -10.80 -40.97
N MET A 742 18.10 -10.16 -39.96
CA MET A 742 16.74 -10.54 -39.53
C MET A 742 15.70 -10.37 -40.66
N LYS A 743 15.81 -9.31 -41.48
CA LYS A 743 14.97 -9.14 -42.68
C LYS A 743 15.31 -10.14 -43.79
N ALA A 744 16.56 -10.58 -43.89
CA ALA A 744 16.99 -11.60 -44.83
C ALA A 744 16.42 -12.97 -44.44
N ILE A 745 16.62 -13.42 -43.19
CA ILE A 745 16.07 -14.69 -42.66
C ILE A 745 14.54 -14.73 -42.75
N ALA A 746 13.86 -13.60 -42.53
CA ALA A 746 12.40 -13.51 -42.68
C ALA A 746 11.90 -13.68 -44.14
N ARG A 747 12.77 -13.59 -45.15
CA ARG A 747 12.44 -13.98 -46.53
C ARG A 747 12.59 -15.49 -46.65
N ASN A 748 11.45 -16.18 -46.68
CA ASN A 748 11.34 -17.64 -46.69
C ASN A 748 12.37 -18.32 -47.62
N GLY A 749 13.21 -19.17 -47.05
CA GLY A 749 14.28 -19.91 -47.75
C GLY A 749 15.67 -19.28 -47.71
N THR A 750 15.85 -18.07 -47.15
CA THR A 750 17.17 -17.44 -47.01
C THR A 750 17.91 -18.02 -45.80
N VAL A 751 19.19 -18.37 -45.99
CA VAL A 751 20.11 -18.79 -44.91
C VAL A 751 21.04 -17.61 -44.59
N VAL A 752 21.25 -17.35 -43.31
CA VAL A 752 22.28 -16.40 -42.84
C VAL A 752 23.30 -17.15 -41.99
N SER A 753 24.58 -16.82 -42.18
CA SER A 753 25.68 -17.43 -41.43
C SER A 753 26.23 -16.45 -40.39
N VAL A 754 26.37 -16.90 -39.14
CA VAL A 754 26.94 -16.11 -38.03
C VAL A 754 27.98 -16.91 -37.26
N TYR A 755 28.87 -16.22 -36.56
CA TYR A 755 29.73 -16.81 -35.54
C TYR A 755 29.20 -16.50 -34.16
N THR A 756 29.35 -17.44 -33.23
CA THR A 756 28.99 -17.23 -31.82
C THR A 756 30.12 -16.52 -31.05
N THR A 757 29.83 -16.06 -29.84
CA THR A 757 30.85 -15.64 -28.87
C THR A 757 31.78 -16.80 -28.51
N GLU A 758 33.01 -16.49 -28.10
CA GLU A 758 33.94 -17.51 -27.59
C GLU A 758 33.58 -17.86 -26.14
N ASN A 759 33.34 -19.13 -25.86
CA ASN A 759 33.14 -19.66 -24.50
C ASN A 759 33.81 -21.04 -24.37
N ASN A 760 34.30 -21.38 -23.18
CA ASN A 760 35.08 -22.58 -22.92
C ASN A 760 36.17 -22.89 -23.99
N GLY A 761 36.82 -21.83 -24.52
CA GLY A 761 37.94 -21.92 -25.47
C GLY A 761 37.57 -22.27 -26.91
N HIS A 762 36.31 -22.10 -27.32
CA HIS A 762 35.91 -22.23 -28.73
C HIS A 762 34.67 -21.39 -29.08
N GLN A 763 34.26 -21.44 -30.35
CA GLN A 763 33.08 -20.77 -30.91
C GLN A 763 32.51 -21.65 -32.04
N HIS A 764 31.27 -21.40 -32.45
CA HIS A 764 30.62 -22.10 -33.56
C HIS A 764 30.36 -21.20 -34.77
N ALA A 765 30.37 -21.79 -35.96
CA ALA A 765 29.83 -21.21 -37.19
C ALA A 765 28.41 -21.75 -37.42
N LEU A 766 27.38 -20.91 -37.27
CA LEU A 766 25.98 -21.29 -37.40
C LEU A 766 25.42 -20.87 -38.77
N GLU A 767 24.62 -21.74 -39.39
CA GLU A 767 23.67 -21.37 -40.45
C GLU A 767 22.26 -21.31 -39.88
N LEU A 768 21.59 -20.17 -39.99
CA LEU A 768 20.29 -19.90 -39.40
C LEU A 768 19.18 -19.80 -40.46
N ILE A 769 18.01 -20.33 -40.13
CA ILE A 769 16.76 -20.18 -40.89
C ILE A 769 15.59 -19.83 -39.94
N MET A 770 14.52 -19.24 -40.48
CA MET A 770 13.28 -19.05 -39.75
C MET A 770 12.51 -20.38 -39.64
N ASP A 771 11.93 -20.65 -38.46
CA ASP A 771 11.05 -21.81 -38.23
C ASP A 771 9.79 -21.72 -39.12
N PRO A 772 9.61 -22.62 -40.12
CA PRO A 772 8.46 -22.56 -41.03
C PRO A 772 7.12 -22.82 -40.33
N ALA A 773 7.12 -23.53 -39.18
CA ALA A 773 5.92 -23.82 -38.41
C ALA A 773 5.54 -22.68 -37.45
N HIS A 774 6.48 -21.79 -37.12
CA HIS A 774 6.31 -20.75 -36.10
C HIS A 774 6.75 -19.35 -36.57
N ALA A 775 6.67 -19.05 -37.87
CA ALA A 775 7.09 -17.77 -38.46
C ALA A 775 6.52 -16.52 -37.75
N ASN A 776 5.28 -16.59 -37.25
CA ASN A 776 4.64 -15.52 -36.48
C ASN A 776 5.34 -15.16 -35.15
N PHE A 777 6.15 -16.07 -34.61
CA PHE A 777 6.90 -15.90 -33.35
C PHE A 777 8.39 -15.57 -33.58
N GLN A 778 8.82 -15.33 -34.82
CA GLN A 778 10.21 -15.01 -35.19
C GLN A 778 11.25 -16.00 -34.64
N ARG A 779 10.88 -17.27 -34.52
CA ARG A 779 11.76 -18.32 -33.98
C ARG A 779 12.83 -18.72 -35.00
N LEU A 780 14.07 -18.80 -34.56
CA LEU A 780 15.22 -19.21 -35.36
C LEU A 780 15.58 -20.68 -35.10
N ILE A 781 15.94 -21.39 -36.16
CA ILE A 781 16.47 -22.76 -36.12
C ILE A 781 17.89 -22.74 -36.66
N VAL A 782 18.80 -23.40 -35.94
CA VAL A 782 20.15 -23.73 -36.43
C VAL A 782 20.01 -24.85 -37.46
N LYS A 783 20.17 -24.52 -38.73
CA LYS A 783 20.12 -25.45 -39.86
C LYS A 783 21.40 -26.27 -39.97
N SER A 784 22.54 -25.63 -39.72
CA SER A 784 23.83 -26.31 -39.52
C SER A 784 24.70 -25.54 -38.52
N CYS A 785 25.63 -26.26 -37.90
CA CYS A 785 26.60 -25.77 -36.95
C CYS A 785 27.94 -26.46 -37.28
N ASP A 786 28.98 -25.68 -37.56
CA ASP A 786 30.30 -26.14 -38.01
C ASP A 786 30.24 -27.11 -39.22
N GLY A 787 29.29 -26.86 -40.13
CA GLY A 787 29.03 -27.69 -41.31
C GLY A 787 28.31 -29.02 -41.03
N LYS A 788 27.78 -29.24 -39.82
CA LYS A 788 27.01 -30.43 -39.43
C LYS A 788 25.58 -30.08 -38.99
N PRO A 789 24.62 -31.02 -38.97
CA PRO A 789 23.24 -30.74 -38.53
C PRO A 789 23.09 -30.33 -37.05
N THR A 790 24.10 -30.63 -36.23
CA THR A 790 24.18 -30.29 -34.80
C THR A 790 25.62 -29.90 -34.47
N CYS A 791 25.81 -29.00 -33.50
CA CYS A 791 27.14 -28.64 -33.02
C CYS A 791 27.86 -29.86 -32.43
N TRP A 792 29.20 -29.87 -32.47
CA TRP A 792 30.00 -31.04 -32.08
C TRP A 792 29.95 -31.36 -30.59
N ASP A 793 29.62 -30.35 -29.78
CA ASP A 793 29.43 -30.32 -28.33
C ASP A 793 27.93 -30.49 -27.93
N SER A 794 27.08 -30.83 -28.91
CA SER A 794 25.64 -31.10 -28.74
C SER A 794 24.76 -29.94 -28.27
N HIS A 795 25.10 -28.69 -28.61
CA HIS A 795 24.14 -27.59 -28.50
C HIS A 795 22.81 -27.89 -29.23
N PRO A 796 21.63 -27.70 -28.57
CA PRO A 796 20.33 -27.86 -29.21
C PRO A 796 20.14 -26.91 -30.39
N THR A 797 19.43 -27.35 -31.44
CA THR A 797 19.23 -26.60 -32.69
C THR A 797 18.30 -25.38 -32.59
N LEU A 798 18.03 -24.91 -31.36
CA LEU A 798 17.09 -23.85 -31.03
C LEU A 798 17.82 -22.71 -30.32
N ALA A 799 17.82 -21.54 -30.95
CA ALA A 799 18.28 -20.30 -30.35
C ALA A 799 17.10 -19.53 -29.75
N TRP A 800 17.32 -18.93 -28.58
CA TRP A 800 16.34 -18.09 -27.91
C TRP A 800 16.77 -16.63 -28.02
N LYS A 801 15.81 -15.74 -28.28
CA LYS A 801 16.05 -14.31 -28.20
C LYS A 801 16.16 -13.93 -26.73
N ASP A 802 17.24 -13.24 -26.34
CA ASP A 802 17.31 -12.60 -25.03
C ASP A 802 16.51 -11.28 -25.08
N ASN A 803 15.75 -10.97 -24.04
CA ASN A 803 14.70 -9.92 -24.04
C ASN A 803 15.07 -8.66 -23.25
#